data_AF-A0A3L7PDZ3-F1
#
_entry.id   AF-A0A3L7PDZ3-F1
#
_cell.length_a   1.000
_cell.length_b   1.000
_cell.length_c   1.000
_cell.angle_alpha   90.00
_cell.angle_beta   90.00
_cell.angle_gamma   90.00
#
_symmetry.space_group_name_H-M   'P 1'
#
loop_
_entity.id
_entity.type
_entity.pdbx_description
1 polymer ?
#
loop_
_entity_poly.entity_id
_entity_poly.type
_entity_poly.pdbx_seq_one_letter_code
_entity_poly.pdbx_strand_id
1 'polypeptide(L)'
;MVSSGFHRFPWMRVAAAAAVLATAASAFAQDIRYWDIDGPTPGAGGPTPSGTWSSAAANWSPNAAGDAATEAWISGTAAGNGRVAFFSAGSDATGSFTVTIDGTNFASGMVVNQGTVNLGGAGVVGIGSGTVTVRPGTTLGINNQSRVTQSAGGLLVLDGGTLLMSNTGNAGSLWTALGAGIQLSPNSGTVNYNVGNNVTIFQGVFLGEGGTTVTGAQTLTKTGTSELRVQGANTANYTFEKLKVLGGLYRIGSSTNATGQLSKETGFGALPFGETADAITLDGGAIGVSFAMTTDPFRGITLGAAGGVLNTTSTTLGIAGPISGTGALRVIGRGVTLSGGNSYSGGTIIGSDIAMVGGITTTTSGTLTIDSDLRLGAEPGVVSPTNVRLGTDTAAGVLNVTASTLFPATRGFTIGAAGGTLSTSSGATVTLAGPLSGTGGFIKTSSGTLVLSASNTISGGITSWGGGMLEVSSDANLGAVSGTLQPAALTLAGATTSGRVRATETFTMPANRGITVNVGGTTATPLGGTIDVVTDKTLTVAGPITGPGRLTKSGSGTLVLSGSSSYAGTTTVSSGTLVVSGMVTGTAAVSVIAGATIVLASGNALATRPLTVSSFGTATLSPYLQTTVGGLNPNAGGLVDVGNGMVTVTSGLTVENMLTAITAGYNGGTWTGTSGITSSTAAVDSAAGSPRAVGWLDNGDGSLTVAYAAPGDTNLDWSVDILDTANFLALDKFDTGSPATWREGDFNYDGIVDIFDAAAFVSTGLFNAGNYNTPSGSRVAVAPVGSVAAVPEPSTWALLAAACGGAVAACRGRRRG
;
A
#
# COMPACT_ATOMS: atom_id res chain seq x y z
N MET A 1 12.44 -34.09 -64.36
CA MET A 1 11.13 -34.39 -64.99
C MET A 1 10.08 -33.67 -64.16
N VAL A 2 9.70 -32.44 -64.54
CA VAL A 2 8.53 -32.13 -65.40
C VAL A 2 7.24 -32.39 -64.60
N SER A 3 6.69 -31.37 -63.93
CA SER A 3 5.59 -30.46 -64.37
C SER A 3 4.23 -30.97 -63.89
N SER A 4 3.14 -30.21 -63.72
CA SER A 4 2.79 -28.80 -63.87
C SER A 4 1.35 -28.69 -63.31
N GLY A 5 0.98 -27.62 -62.60
CA GLY A 5 0.21 -26.51 -63.18
C GLY A 5 -1.14 -26.39 -62.42
N PHE A 6 -1.86 -25.28 -62.42
CA PHE A 6 -1.64 -23.90 -62.85
C PHE A 6 -2.91 -23.13 -62.45
N HIS A 7 -2.78 -21.88 -62.00
CA HIS A 7 -3.59 -20.68 -62.37
C HIS A 7 -3.13 -19.53 -61.44
N ARG A 8 -2.10 -18.73 -61.80
CA ARG A 8 -2.05 -17.52 -62.68
C ARG A 8 -2.75 -16.26 -62.12
N PHE A 9 -2.00 -15.44 -61.36
CA PHE A 9 -1.38 -14.12 -61.72
C PHE A 9 -2.18 -13.06 -62.52
N PRO A 10 -1.91 -11.72 -62.38
CA PRO A 10 -0.56 -11.10 -62.34
C PRO A 10 -0.29 -9.93 -61.34
N TRP A 11 0.89 -9.84 -60.71
CA TRP A 11 2.19 -9.17 -61.04
C TRP A 11 2.24 -7.62 -60.96
N MET A 12 2.97 -7.14 -59.95
CA MET A 12 4.15 -6.25 -60.04
C MET A 12 3.97 -4.78 -60.49
N ARG A 13 4.26 -3.83 -59.56
CA ARG A 13 5.11 -2.62 -59.75
C ARG A 13 5.05 -1.71 -58.49
N VAL A 14 6.07 -1.78 -57.64
CA VAL A 14 6.40 -0.72 -56.65
C VAL A 14 7.82 -0.26 -56.95
N ALA A 15 7.95 0.69 -57.87
CA ALA A 15 9.11 1.56 -58.06
C ALA A 15 8.83 2.45 -59.30
N ALA A 16 8.05 3.52 -59.10
CA ALA A 16 8.01 4.72 -59.94
C ALA A 16 6.88 5.64 -59.42
N ALA A 17 7.19 6.47 -58.43
CA ALA A 17 6.37 7.63 -58.07
C ALA A 17 7.25 8.88 -58.13
N ALA A 18 7.88 9.07 -59.29
CA ALA A 18 8.48 10.33 -59.69
C ALA A 18 8.10 10.54 -61.15
N ALA A 19 7.44 11.68 -61.40
CA ALA A 19 7.12 12.28 -62.70
C ALA A 19 5.69 12.06 -63.27
N VAL A 20 5.01 13.23 -63.35
CA VAL A 20 3.99 13.69 -64.32
C VAL A 20 2.51 13.42 -64.04
N LEU A 21 1.87 14.38 -63.36
CA LEU A 21 0.86 15.20 -64.02
C LEU A 21 0.91 16.64 -63.47
N ALA A 22 1.85 17.41 -64.02
CA ALA A 22 1.81 18.86 -63.97
C ALA A 22 0.62 19.33 -64.82
N THR A 23 -0.43 19.82 -64.15
CA THR A 23 -1.33 20.82 -64.72
C THR A 23 -1.17 22.09 -63.89
N ALA A 24 -1.06 23.21 -64.59
CA ALA A 24 -0.41 24.42 -64.13
C ALA A 24 -1.01 25.02 -62.84
N ALA A 25 -0.20 25.02 -61.78
CA ALA A 25 -0.17 26.10 -60.80
C ALA A 25 1.30 26.50 -60.66
N SER A 26 1.64 27.66 -61.17
CA SER A 26 2.96 28.28 -61.00
C SER A 26 3.29 28.32 -59.51
N ALA A 27 4.32 27.61 -59.08
CA ALA A 27 4.89 27.77 -57.75
C ALA A 27 5.54 29.15 -57.68
N PHE A 28 4.78 30.17 -57.26
CA PHE A 28 5.38 31.40 -56.77
C PHE A 28 6.19 31.03 -55.51
N ALA A 29 7.49 31.29 -55.51
CA ALA A 29 8.25 31.36 -54.27
C ALA A 29 7.53 32.34 -53.33
N GLN A 30 7.28 31.96 -52.07
CA GLN A 30 6.61 32.86 -51.14
C GLN A 30 7.46 34.12 -50.95
N ASP A 31 6.87 35.29 -51.18
CA ASP A 31 7.55 36.58 -51.02
C ASP A 31 7.61 36.93 -49.52
N ILE A 32 8.69 36.55 -48.84
CA ILE A 32 8.86 36.75 -47.39
C ILE A 32 9.54 38.09 -47.13
N ARG A 33 9.07 38.83 -46.12
CA ARG A 33 9.73 40.03 -45.61
C ARG A 33 10.01 39.91 -44.13
N TYR A 34 11.20 40.32 -43.73
CA TYR A 34 11.73 40.16 -42.39
C TYR A 34 11.70 41.49 -41.64
N TRP A 35 11.18 41.51 -40.41
CA TRP A 35 11.09 42.74 -39.61
C TRP A 35 12.48 43.23 -39.20
N ASP A 36 12.77 44.49 -39.52
CA ASP A 36 14.08 45.12 -39.40
C ASP A 36 13.89 46.66 -39.36
N ILE A 37 14.46 47.33 -38.36
CA ILE A 37 14.31 48.78 -38.17
C ILE A 37 15.60 49.59 -38.42
N ASP A 38 16.73 48.95 -38.77
CA ASP A 38 18.04 49.60 -38.89
C ASP A 38 18.73 49.42 -40.25
N GLY A 39 17.99 48.95 -41.25
CA GLY A 39 18.37 49.08 -42.66
C GLY A 39 19.34 47.96 -43.06
N PRO A 40 20.44 48.24 -43.80
CA PRO A 40 21.36 47.19 -44.25
C PRO A 40 22.29 46.65 -43.14
N THR A 41 21.91 46.80 -41.87
CA THR A 41 22.72 46.36 -40.73
C THR A 41 22.27 44.96 -40.33
N PRO A 42 23.15 43.94 -40.32
CA PRO A 42 22.74 42.57 -39.99
C PRO A 42 22.00 42.50 -38.64
N GLY A 43 20.79 41.95 -38.66
CA GLY A 43 19.92 41.94 -37.49
C GLY A 43 18.54 42.53 -37.79
N ALA A 44 17.79 42.80 -36.73
CA ALA A 44 16.49 43.45 -36.78
C ALA A 44 16.52 44.87 -36.21
N GLY A 45 17.68 45.35 -35.75
CA GLY A 45 17.84 46.59 -34.99
C GLY A 45 17.98 46.40 -33.48
N GLY A 46 18.47 45.22 -33.04
CA GLY A 46 18.78 44.92 -31.65
C GLY A 46 17.68 44.16 -30.89
N PRO A 47 17.73 44.12 -29.54
CA PRO A 47 16.86 43.28 -28.72
C PRO A 47 15.39 43.69 -28.73
N THR A 48 15.06 44.95 -29.03
CA THR A 48 13.69 45.46 -28.94
C THR A 48 13.34 46.35 -30.15
N PRO A 49 13.25 45.78 -31.37
CA PRO A 49 13.10 46.55 -32.61
C PRO A 49 11.65 47.04 -32.80
N SER A 50 11.25 48.06 -32.04
CA SER A 50 9.89 48.62 -32.13
C SER A 50 9.76 49.57 -33.32
N GLY A 51 8.63 49.50 -34.04
CA GLY A 51 8.44 50.27 -35.27
C GLY A 51 6.98 50.27 -35.74
N THR A 52 6.75 50.87 -36.91
CA THR A 52 5.41 50.98 -37.51
C THR A 52 5.28 50.06 -38.71
N TRP A 53 4.21 49.28 -38.78
CA TRP A 53 3.83 48.52 -39.98
C TRP A 53 2.85 49.36 -40.78
N SER A 54 3.33 49.95 -41.88
CA SER A 54 2.51 50.71 -42.82
C SER A 54 3.08 50.66 -44.24
N SER A 55 2.35 51.22 -45.19
CA SER A 55 2.82 51.40 -46.57
C SER A 55 3.85 52.53 -46.74
N ALA A 56 4.19 53.26 -45.68
CA ALA A 56 5.13 54.37 -45.70
C ALA A 56 6.42 54.08 -44.92
N ALA A 57 6.34 53.29 -43.85
CA ALA A 57 7.48 53.02 -42.98
C ALA A 57 8.36 51.89 -43.53
N ALA A 58 9.65 52.16 -43.74
CA ALA A 58 10.63 51.20 -44.24
C ALA A 58 11.18 50.31 -43.11
N ASN A 59 10.37 49.36 -42.65
CA ASN A 59 10.71 48.45 -41.54
C ASN A 59 10.72 46.95 -41.94
N TRP A 60 10.99 46.67 -43.22
CA TRP A 60 10.97 45.32 -43.77
C TRP A 60 12.18 45.05 -44.65
N SER A 61 12.98 44.04 -44.31
CA SER A 61 14.10 43.56 -45.11
C SER A 61 13.68 42.47 -46.10
N PRO A 62 14.22 42.45 -47.33
CA PRO A 62 14.01 41.35 -48.28
C PRO A 62 14.87 40.10 -47.95
N ASN A 63 15.88 40.20 -47.07
CA ASN A 63 16.74 39.09 -46.68
C ASN A 63 16.52 38.69 -45.20
N ALA A 64 16.62 37.39 -44.91
CA ALA A 64 16.51 36.82 -43.58
C ALA A 64 17.59 37.33 -42.60
N ALA A 65 18.77 37.72 -43.10
CA ALA A 65 19.86 38.21 -42.26
C ALA A 65 19.69 39.68 -41.81
N GLY A 66 18.81 40.46 -42.45
CA GLY A 66 18.67 41.91 -42.19
C GLY A 66 19.81 42.76 -42.75
N ASP A 67 20.70 42.21 -43.57
CA ASP A 67 21.85 42.94 -44.13
C ASP A 67 21.55 43.68 -45.45
N ALA A 68 20.26 43.87 -45.77
CA ALA A 68 19.78 44.52 -46.97
C ALA A 68 18.94 45.76 -46.61
N ALA A 69 18.95 46.77 -47.48
CA ALA A 69 18.16 47.99 -47.25
C ALA A 69 16.67 47.66 -47.00
N THR A 70 16.10 48.26 -45.96
CA THR A 70 14.69 48.08 -45.61
C THR A 70 13.78 48.80 -46.60
N GLU A 71 12.57 48.26 -46.75
CA GLU A 71 11.54 48.79 -47.64
C GLU A 71 10.19 48.90 -46.91
N ALA A 72 9.29 49.71 -47.47
CA ALA A 72 7.93 49.84 -46.95
C ALA A 72 7.09 48.57 -47.24
N TRP A 73 6.07 48.33 -46.41
CA TRP A 73 5.19 47.18 -46.64
C TRP A 73 4.31 47.40 -47.86
N ILE A 74 4.40 46.49 -48.83
CA ILE A 74 3.45 46.42 -49.94
C ILE A 74 2.32 45.47 -49.55
N SER A 75 1.15 46.05 -49.29
CA SER A 75 -0.04 45.27 -48.92
C SER A 75 -0.52 44.39 -50.08
N GLY A 76 -0.86 43.14 -49.75
CA GLY A 76 -1.62 42.26 -50.63
C GLY A 76 -3.09 42.68 -50.76
N THR A 77 -3.93 41.77 -51.28
CA THR A 77 -5.39 41.94 -51.20
C THR A 77 -5.99 41.17 -50.03
N ALA A 78 -7.25 41.46 -49.71
CA ALA A 78 -8.04 40.74 -48.71
C ALA A 78 -8.15 39.22 -48.98
N ALA A 79 -7.93 38.76 -50.22
CA ALA A 79 -7.92 37.35 -50.57
C ALA A 79 -6.64 36.60 -50.15
N GLY A 80 -5.64 37.29 -49.59
CA GLY A 80 -4.41 36.66 -49.07
C GLY A 80 -3.32 36.44 -50.13
N ASN A 81 -3.39 37.09 -51.29
CA ASN A 81 -2.27 37.15 -52.24
C ASN A 81 -1.31 38.26 -51.82
N GLY A 82 -0.06 37.93 -51.47
CA GLY A 82 0.89 38.96 -51.02
C GLY A 82 2.07 38.39 -50.24
N ARG A 83 2.72 39.26 -49.47
CA ARG A 83 3.93 38.96 -48.70
C ARG A 83 3.65 38.21 -47.40
N VAL A 84 4.59 37.38 -46.97
CA VAL A 84 4.60 36.78 -45.61
C VAL A 84 5.39 37.68 -44.68
N ALA A 85 4.78 38.08 -43.58
CA ALA A 85 5.42 38.87 -42.54
C ALA A 85 6.23 37.97 -41.58
N PHE A 86 7.54 38.12 -41.53
CA PHE A 86 8.43 37.29 -40.71
C PHE A 86 9.11 38.13 -39.63
N PHE A 87 8.82 37.84 -38.36
CA PHE A 87 9.36 38.54 -37.20
C PHE A 87 10.42 37.67 -36.52
N SER A 88 11.70 37.99 -36.54
CA SER A 88 12.38 39.14 -37.15
C SER A 88 13.47 38.69 -38.14
N ALA A 89 14.10 39.66 -38.81
CA ALA A 89 15.41 39.45 -39.42
C ALA A 89 16.46 39.06 -38.36
N GLY A 90 17.54 38.42 -38.78
CA GLY A 90 18.67 38.08 -37.94
C GLY A 90 18.32 37.16 -36.76
N SER A 91 19.04 37.31 -35.65
CA SER A 91 18.84 36.52 -34.42
C SER A 91 18.83 37.36 -33.14
N ASP A 92 18.65 38.67 -33.28
CA ASP A 92 18.93 39.68 -32.25
C ASP A 92 17.66 40.23 -31.58
N ALA A 93 16.47 40.11 -32.18
CA ALA A 93 15.18 40.53 -31.61
C ALA A 93 14.68 39.60 -30.47
N THR A 94 15.46 39.49 -29.41
CA THR A 94 15.23 38.56 -28.30
C THR A 94 14.29 39.09 -27.22
N GLY A 95 14.09 40.41 -27.16
CA GLY A 95 13.26 41.10 -26.18
C GLY A 95 11.80 41.30 -26.61
N SER A 96 11.10 42.14 -25.85
CA SER A 96 9.71 42.53 -26.14
C SER A 96 9.68 43.85 -26.89
N PHE A 97 8.99 43.91 -28.02
CA PHE A 97 8.88 45.10 -28.86
C PHE A 97 7.46 45.28 -29.40
N THR A 98 7.14 46.53 -29.77
CA THR A 98 5.81 46.88 -30.29
C THR A 98 5.88 47.17 -31.78
N VAL A 99 5.03 46.46 -32.54
CA VAL A 99 4.77 46.69 -33.96
C VAL A 99 3.47 47.47 -34.07
N THR A 100 3.57 48.78 -34.27
CA THR A 100 2.41 49.65 -34.38
C THR A 100 1.78 49.51 -35.76
N ILE A 101 0.59 48.93 -35.84
CA ILE A 101 -0.18 48.76 -37.07
C ILE A 101 -0.90 50.08 -37.38
N ASP A 102 -0.53 50.66 -38.51
CA ASP A 102 -1.20 51.84 -39.07
C ASP A 102 -1.95 51.45 -40.35
N GLY A 103 -3.21 51.88 -40.45
CA GLY A 103 -4.11 51.50 -41.53
C GLY A 103 -4.45 50.00 -41.59
N THR A 104 -4.77 49.50 -42.79
CA THR A 104 -5.02 48.08 -43.05
C THR A 104 -3.89 47.49 -43.89
N ASN A 105 -3.22 46.47 -43.38
CA ASN A 105 -2.11 45.79 -44.05
C ASN A 105 -2.48 44.33 -44.32
N PHE A 106 -2.55 43.93 -45.59
CA PHE A 106 -2.79 42.54 -45.97
C PHE A 106 -1.48 41.78 -46.18
N ALA A 107 -1.41 40.57 -45.62
CA ALA A 107 -0.31 39.62 -45.75
C ALA A 107 -0.87 38.24 -46.18
N SER A 108 -0.04 37.39 -46.77
CA SER A 108 -0.37 36.00 -47.09
C SER A 108 -0.04 35.03 -45.95
N GLY A 109 0.65 35.50 -44.92
CA GLY A 109 1.01 34.75 -43.71
C GLY A 109 1.78 35.62 -42.73
N MET A 110 1.92 35.14 -41.50
CA MET A 110 2.74 35.78 -40.47
C MET A 110 3.52 34.72 -39.69
N VAL A 111 4.78 34.97 -39.38
CA VAL A 111 5.61 34.07 -38.57
C VAL A 111 6.26 34.89 -37.47
N VAL A 112 6.01 34.51 -36.21
CA VAL A 112 6.77 34.97 -35.06
C VAL A 112 7.83 33.92 -34.77
N ASN A 113 9.07 34.27 -35.08
CA ASN A 113 10.25 33.44 -34.96
C ASN A 113 11.10 33.78 -33.74
N GLN A 114 11.04 35.04 -33.26
CA GLN A 114 11.87 35.50 -32.15
C GLN A 114 11.15 36.53 -31.28
N GLY A 115 11.58 36.59 -30.01
CA GLY A 115 11.16 37.61 -29.06
C GLY A 115 9.67 37.60 -28.71
N THR A 116 9.23 38.73 -28.18
CA THR A 116 7.81 39.02 -27.91
C THR A 116 7.36 40.16 -28.81
N VAL A 117 6.60 39.81 -29.86
CA VAL A 117 6.05 40.75 -30.84
C VAL A 117 4.69 41.21 -30.35
N ASN A 118 4.57 42.46 -29.90
CA ASN A 118 3.28 43.03 -29.53
C ASN A 118 2.70 43.87 -30.67
N LEU A 119 1.61 43.41 -31.29
CA LEU A 119 0.87 44.22 -32.25
C LEU A 119 0.12 45.32 -31.49
N GLY A 120 0.42 46.57 -31.83
CA GLY A 120 -0.16 47.78 -31.25
C GLY A 120 -0.75 48.74 -32.28
N GLY A 121 -1.38 49.83 -31.84
CA GLY A 121 -2.10 50.76 -32.74
C GLY A 121 -3.47 50.24 -33.19
N ALA A 122 -4.30 51.13 -33.74
CA ALA A 122 -5.70 50.85 -34.09
C ALA A 122 -5.90 50.18 -35.47
N GLY A 123 -4.80 49.84 -36.16
CA GLY A 123 -4.83 49.26 -37.49
C GLY A 123 -5.21 47.77 -37.54
N VAL A 124 -5.34 47.25 -38.77
CA VAL A 124 -5.76 45.88 -39.06
C VAL A 124 -4.68 45.14 -39.85
N VAL A 125 -4.36 43.91 -39.45
CA VAL A 125 -3.58 42.95 -40.25
C VAL A 125 -4.52 41.91 -40.83
N GLY A 126 -4.63 41.80 -42.16
CA GLY A 126 -5.46 40.79 -42.82
C GLY A 126 -4.62 39.68 -43.44
N ILE A 127 -4.82 38.42 -43.04
CA ILE A 127 -3.98 37.28 -43.46
C ILE A 127 -4.62 36.44 -44.59
N GLY A 128 -5.87 36.72 -44.98
CA GLY A 128 -6.61 35.89 -45.93
C GLY A 128 -6.76 34.45 -45.41
N SER A 129 -6.56 33.44 -46.27
CA SER A 129 -6.55 32.00 -45.89
C SER A 129 -5.16 31.49 -45.45
N GLY A 130 -4.21 32.39 -45.20
CA GLY A 130 -2.85 32.08 -44.79
C GLY A 130 -2.73 31.62 -43.34
N THR A 131 -1.51 31.28 -42.93
CA THR A 131 -1.20 30.86 -41.56
C THR A 131 -0.51 31.96 -40.77
N VAL A 132 -0.83 32.04 -39.49
CA VAL A 132 -0.02 32.76 -38.50
C VAL A 132 0.68 31.72 -37.65
N THR A 133 2.00 31.69 -37.63
CA THR A 133 2.77 30.70 -36.88
C THR A 133 3.54 31.37 -35.76
N VAL A 134 3.36 30.89 -34.52
CA VAL A 134 4.12 31.34 -33.35
C VAL A 134 5.05 30.21 -32.93
N ARG A 135 6.35 30.39 -33.14
CA ARG A 135 7.40 29.37 -32.97
C ARG A 135 7.79 29.14 -31.50
N PRO A 136 8.56 28.08 -31.19
CA PRO A 136 8.85 27.70 -29.81
C PRO A 136 9.50 28.83 -29.01
N GLY A 137 8.99 29.09 -27.80
CA GLY A 137 9.56 30.10 -26.90
C GLY A 137 9.29 31.57 -27.29
N THR A 138 8.53 31.80 -28.38
CA THR A 138 8.19 33.16 -28.83
C THR A 138 6.79 33.56 -28.39
N THR A 139 6.50 34.87 -28.40
CA THR A 139 5.18 35.39 -28.05
C THR A 139 4.65 36.32 -29.13
N LEU A 140 3.43 36.07 -29.59
CA LEU A 140 2.62 37.03 -30.32
C LEU A 140 1.66 37.70 -29.34
N GLY A 141 1.99 38.93 -28.94
CA GLY A 141 1.12 39.80 -28.16
C GLY A 141 0.20 40.58 -29.07
N ILE A 142 -1.07 40.69 -28.67
CA ILE A 142 -2.01 41.58 -29.36
C ILE A 142 -2.74 42.42 -28.33
N ASN A 143 -2.63 43.74 -28.51
CA ASN A 143 -3.13 44.71 -27.56
C ASN A 143 -4.64 44.98 -27.74
N ASN A 144 -5.17 45.94 -26.96
CA ASN A 144 -6.58 46.30 -26.96
C ASN A 144 -7.06 47.14 -28.15
N GLN A 145 -6.16 47.54 -29.05
CA GLN A 145 -6.47 48.40 -30.20
C GLN A 145 -6.27 47.69 -31.55
N SER A 146 -5.29 46.79 -31.65
CA SER A 146 -4.96 46.10 -32.89
C SER A 146 -5.91 44.95 -33.21
N ARG A 147 -6.07 44.67 -34.51
CA ARG A 147 -6.92 43.57 -35.00
C ARG A 147 -6.17 42.75 -36.05
N VAL A 148 -6.12 41.44 -35.88
CA VAL A 148 -5.72 40.47 -36.91
C VAL A 148 -7.01 39.82 -37.42
N THR A 149 -7.15 39.73 -38.74
CA THR A 149 -8.32 39.17 -39.40
C THR A 149 -7.88 38.07 -40.36
N GLN A 150 -8.66 36.98 -40.43
CA GLN A 150 -8.44 35.87 -41.36
C GLN A 150 -9.72 35.58 -42.13
N SER A 151 -9.59 35.04 -43.33
CA SER A 151 -10.70 34.45 -44.09
C SER A 151 -10.96 33.03 -43.60
N ALA A 152 -12.12 32.46 -43.95
CA ALA A 152 -12.43 31.07 -43.64
C ALA A 152 -11.32 30.13 -44.16
N GLY A 153 -10.89 29.17 -43.33
CA GLY A 153 -9.77 28.27 -43.63
C GLY A 153 -8.39 28.77 -43.18
N GLY A 154 -8.25 30.00 -42.70
CA GLY A 154 -7.04 30.48 -42.05
C GLY A 154 -6.77 29.79 -40.70
N LEU A 155 -5.49 29.67 -40.33
CA LEU A 155 -5.05 29.02 -39.09
C LEU A 155 -4.09 29.90 -38.28
N LEU A 156 -4.27 29.92 -36.95
CA LEU A 156 -3.19 30.23 -35.99
C LEU A 156 -2.51 28.93 -35.62
N VAL A 157 -1.22 28.78 -35.92
CA VAL A 157 -0.41 27.65 -35.49
C VAL A 157 0.40 28.07 -34.27
N LEU A 158 0.10 27.47 -33.12
CA LEU A 158 0.96 27.54 -31.94
C LEU A 158 1.91 26.36 -31.97
N ASP A 159 3.18 26.64 -32.23
CA ASP A 159 4.26 25.67 -32.32
C ASP A 159 5.21 25.84 -31.13
N GLY A 160 4.76 25.50 -29.91
CA GLY A 160 5.48 25.80 -28.67
C GLY A 160 5.49 27.29 -28.28
N GLY A 161 4.81 28.13 -29.07
CA GLY A 161 4.70 29.57 -28.87
C GLY A 161 3.55 29.99 -27.96
N THR A 162 3.55 31.28 -27.58
CA THR A 162 2.51 31.90 -26.75
C THR A 162 1.71 32.93 -27.54
N LEU A 163 0.39 32.80 -27.56
CA LEU A 163 -0.50 33.91 -27.89
C LEU A 163 -0.78 34.69 -26.60
N LEU A 164 -0.38 35.96 -26.54
CA LEU A 164 -0.68 36.85 -25.43
C LEU A 164 -1.82 37.81 -25.81
N MET A 165 -2.94 37.71 -25.11
CA MET A 165 -4.12 38.54 -25.31
C MET A 165 -4.24 39.57 -24.19
N SER A 166 -4.32 40.85 -24.56
CA SER A 166 -4.52 41.95 -23.61
C SER A 166 -5.70 42.86 -24.01
N ASN A 167 -6.58 42.39 -24.90
CA ASN A 167 -7.75 43.13 -25.33
C ASN A 167 -8.95 42.95 -24.37
N THR A 168 -9.66 44.05 -24.06
CA THR A 168 -10.84 44.09 -23.21
C THR A 168 -12.07 44.50 -24.02
N GLY A 169 -12.83 43.56 -24.62
CA GLY A 169 -14.16 43.86 -25.21
C GLY A 169 -14.63 43.00 -26.40
N ASN A 170 -15.91 43.16 -26.77
CA ASN A 170 -16.58 42.43 -27.86
C ASN A 170 -16.06 42.76 -29.28
N ALA A 171 -15.39 43.90 -29.46
CA ALA A 171 -14.74 44.27 -30.72
C ALA A 171 -13.33 43.67 -30.89
N GLY A 172 -12.87 42.89 -29.90
CA GLY A 172 -11.45 42.58 -29.65
C GLY A 172 -11.09 41.11 -29.43
N SER A 173 -12.00 40.17 -29.74
CA SER A 173 -11.60 38.75 -29.87
C SER A 173 -10.93 38.57 -31.22
N LEU A 174 -9.71 38.07 -31.21
CA LEU A 174 -8.79 38.25 -32.34
C LEU A 174 -8.75 37.09 -33.33
N TRP A 175 -9.49 36.04 -33.03
CA TRP A 175 -9.70 34.92 -33.94
C TRP A 175 -11.20 34.65 -34.03
N THR A 176 -11.97 35.58 -34.62
CA THR A 176 -13.44 35.51 -34.71
C THR A 176 -13.98 35.42 -36.12
N ALA A 177 -13.13 35.21 -37.13
CA ALA A 177 -13.67 34.83 -38.42
C ALA A 177 -14.37 33.46 -38.24
N LEU A 178 -15.68 33.43 -38.42
CA LEU A 178 -16.46 32.21 -38.44
C LEU A 178 -15.77 31.23 -39.41
N GLY A 179 -15.14 30.18 -38.88
CA GLY A 179 -14.38 29.20 -39.67
C GLY A 179 -12.85 29.35 -39.71
N ALA A 180 -12.23 30.20 -38.90
CA ALA A 180 -10.77 30.19 -38.64
C ALA A 180 -10.45 29.40 -37.36
N GLY A 181 -9.42 28.55 -37.39
CA GLY A 181 -9.06 27.64 -36.28
C GLY A 181 -7.73 27.98 -35.62
N ILE A 182 -7.54 27.55 -34.37
CA ILE A 182 -6.21 27.49 -33.74
C ILE A 182 -5.72 26.05 -33.81
N GLN A 183 -4.60 25.83 -34.47
CA GLN A 183 -3.92 24.54 -34.55
C GLN A 183 -2.75 24.50 -33.56
N LEU A 184 -2.64 23.39 -32.84
CA LEU A 184 -1.48 23.10 -31.99
C LEU A 184 -0.54 22.19 -32.75
N SER A 185 0.75 22.52 -32.76
CA SER A 185 1.77 21.59 -33.22
C SER A 185 2.09 20.56 -32.12
N PRO A 186 2.88 19.51 -32.41
CA PRO A 186 3.41 18.60 -31.39
C PRO A 186 4.17 19.31 -30.24
N ASN A 187 4.70 20.51 -30.46
CA ASN A 187 5.41 21.31 -29.45
C ASN A 187 4.48 22.02 -28.44
N SER A 188 3.17 21.74 -28.49
CA SER A 188 2.14 22.34 -27.62
C SER A 188 1.94 23.84 -27.87
N GLY A 189 1.02 24.48 -27.16
CA GLY A 189 0.78 25.92 -27.33
C GLY A 189 0.25 26.55 -26.05
N THR A 190 0.60 27.83 -25.86
CA THR A 190 0.10 28.61 -24.72
C THR A 190 -0.80 29.74 -25.19
N VAL A 191 -1.93 29.90 -24.52
CA VAL A 191 -2.79 31.08 -24.62
C VAL A 191 -2.74 31.78 -23.27
N ASN A 192 -2.16 32.97 -23.25
CA ASN A 192 -2.01 33.81 -22.08
C ASN A 192 -2.94 35.02 -22.18
N TYR A 193 -3.64 35.35 -21.11
CA TYR A 193 -4.47 36.55 -21.02
C TYR A 193 -4.08 37.37 -19.78
N ASN A 194 -3.77 38.66 -19.96
CA ASN A 194 -3.12 39.48 -18.93
C ASN A 194 -3.83 40.82 -18.66
N VAL A 195 -5.16 40.82 -18.49
CA VAL A 195 -5.90 42.05 -18.15
C VAL A 195 -6.97 41.82 -17.08
N GLY A 196 -7.22 42.85 -16.27
CA GLY A 196 -8.15 42.84 -15.13
C GLY A 196 -9.64 42.85 -15.48
N ASN A 197 -10.02 42.85 -16.77
CA ASN A 197 -11.41 42.85 -17.25
C ASN A 197 -11.67 41.65 -18.18
N ASN A 198 -12.93 41.24 -18.35
CA ASN A 198 -13.39 40.10 -19.17
C ASN A 198 -12.62 39.99 -20.51
N VAL A 199 -11.87 38.89 -20.69
CA VAL A 199 -11.15 38.61 -21.93
C VAL A 199 -11.93 37.63 -22.76
N THR A 200 -12.13 37.99 -24.03
CA THR A 200 -12.62 37.03 -25.01
C THR A 200 -11.43 36.29 -25.63
N ILE A 201 -11.08 35.13 -25.05
CA ILE A 201 -9.96 34.28 -25.50
C ILE A 201 -10.23 33.71 -26.92
N PHE A 202 -11.30 32.95 -27.09
CA PHE A 202 -11.71 32.32 -28.36
C PHE A 202 -13.05 31.58 -28.16
N GLN A 203 -13.88 31.51 -29.20
CA GLN A 203 -15.06 30.65 -29.28
C GLN A 203 -14.91 29.73 -30.49
N GLY A 204 -14.65 28.43 -30.28
CA GLY A 204 -14.45 27.50 -31.39
C GLY A 204 -13.66 26.24 -31.03
N VAL A 205 -12.91 25.71 -32.00
CA VAL A 205 -12.14 24.46 -31.87
C VAL A 205 -10.63 24.74 -31.87
N PHE A 206 -9.93 24.20 -30.88
CA PHE A 206 -8.47 24.02 -30.91
C PHE A 206 -8.15 22.67 -31.57
N LEU A 207 -7.63 22.73 -32.79
CA LEU A 207 -7.36 21.60 -33.65
C LEU A 207 -6.01 20.94 -33.31
N GLY A 208 -5.99 19.61 -33.33
CA GLY A 208 -4.77 18.83 -33.51
C GLY A 208 -4.17 18.98 -34.91
N GLU A 209 -2.99 18.39 -35.11
CA GLU A 209 -2.36 18.29 -36.43
C GLU A 209 -3.35 17.72 -37.47
N GLY A 210 -3.64 18.47 -38.54
CA GLY A 210 -4.49 18.03 -39.65
C GLY A 210 -6.02 18.06 -39.41
N GLY A 211 -6.50 18.69 -38.33
CA GLY A 211 -7.94 18.79 -38.05
C GLY A 211 -8.71 19.76 -38.96
N THR A 212 -10.01 19.52 -39.18
CA THR A 212 -10.91 20.43 -39.91
C THR A 212 -11.76 21.28 -38.96
N THR A 213 -12.11 22.50 -39.35
CA THR A 213 -12.87 23.47 -38.54
C THR A 213 -14.32 23.01 -38.31
N VAL A 214 -14.82 23.19 -37.08
CA VAL A 214 -16.25 23.00 -36.74
C VAL A 214 -16.71 24.23 -35.96
N THR A 215 -17.86 24.80 -36.32
CA THR A 215 -18.52 25.88 -35.58
C THR A 215 -19.68 25.32 -34.75
N GLY A 216 -19.77 25.74 -33.49
CA GLY A 216 -20.87 25.42 -32.58
C GLY A 216 -20.82 26.35 -31.37
N ALA A 217 -21.98 26.87 -30.95
CA ALA A 217 -22.08 27.91 -29.93
C ALA A 217 -21.64 27.42 -28.53
N GLN A 218 -20.93 28.30 -27.80
CA GLN A 218 -20.62 28.23 -26.37
C GLN A 218 -19.81 27.01 -25.86
N THR A 219 -19.30 26.13 -26.73
CA THR A 219 -18.43 24.99 -26.34
C THR A 219 -17.03 25.11 -26.95
N LEU A 220 -16.00 25.03 -26.12
CA LEU A 220 -14.61 24.92 -26.58
C LEU A 220 -14.22 23.46 -26.76
N THR A 221 -13.78 23.07 -27.96
CA THR A 221 -13.31 21.68 -28.21
C THR A 221 -11.80 21.63 -28.42
N LYS A 222 -11.12 20.75 -27.67
CA LYS A 222 -9.70 20.45 -27.81
C LYS A 222 -9.53 19.05 -28.40
N THR A 223 -8.85 18.96 -29.54
CA THR A 223 -8.48 17.70 -30.20
C THR A 223 -6.97 17.58 -30.34
N GLY A 224 -6.51 16.46 -30.91
CA GLY A 224 -5.08 16.23 -31.15
C GLY A 224 -4.29 15.94 -29.89
N THR A 225 -3.00 15.64 -30.08
CA THR A 225 -2.23 15.06 -28.99
C THR A 225 -1.63 16.09 -28.03
N SER A 226 -1.30 17.28 -28.48
CA SER A 226 -0.50 18.25 -27.72
C SER A 226 -1.18 18.86 -26.48
N GLU A 227 -0.38 19.48 -25.61
CA GLU A 227 -0.87 20.34 -24.51
C GLU A 227 -1.37 21.68 -25.08
N LEU A 228 -2.54 22.10 -24.64
CA LEU A 228 -2.98 23.49 -24.67
C LEU A 228 -2.89 24.02 -23.25
N ARG A 229 -2.03 25.01 -23.03
CA ARG A 229 -1.98 25.73 -21.76
C ARG A 229 -2.77 27.02 -21.86
N VAL A 230 -3.71 27.22 -20.94
CA VAL A 230 -4.48 28.45 -20.81
C VAL A 230 -4.16 29.08 -19.46
N GLN A 231 -3.67 30.31 -19.47
CA GLN A 231 -3.23 31.00 -18.26
C GLN A 231 -3.64 32.46 -18.26
N GLY A 232 -4.06 32.97 -17.12
CA GLY A 232 -4.29 34.38 -16.95
C GLY A 232 -4.73 34.74 -15.55
N ALA A 233 -4.24 35.87 -15.08
CA ALA A 233 -4.24 36.19 -13.66
C ALA A 233 -5.60 36.74 -13.20
N ASN A 234 -6.41 35.90 -12.56
CA ASN A 234 -7.66 36.25 -11.89
C ASN A 234 -8.76 36.84 -12.81
N THR A 235 -8.66 36.70 -14.13
CA THR A 235 -9.73 37.12 -15.05
C THR A 235 -10.72 35.98 -15.26
N ALA A 236 -12.01 36.25 -15.08
CA ALA A 236 -13.03 35.29 -15.44
C ALA A 236 -13.08 35.16 -16.97
N ASN A 237 -12.93 33.92 -17.46
CA ASN A 237 -13.08 33.61 -18.87
C ASN A 237 -14.53 33.21 -19.11
N TYR A 238 -15.27 34.06 -19.83
CA TYR A 238 -16.67 33.83 -20.20
C TYR A 238 -16.84 33.45 -21.67
N THR A 239 -15.77 33.07 -22.37
CA THR A 239 -15.90 32.84 -23.82
C THR A 239 -16.66 31.60 -24.18
N PHE A 240 -16.60 30.59 -23.34
CA PHE A 240 -17.33 29.35 -23.52
C PHE A 240 -17.93 28.91 -22.19
N GLU A 241 -19.07 28.25 -22.28
CA GLU A 241 -19.78 27.66 -21.15
C GLU A 241 -19.32 26.21 -20.91
N LYS A 242 -18.96 25.50 -21.98
CA LYS A 242 -18.57 24.08 -21.93
C LYS A 242 -17.19 23.83 -22.51
N LEU A 243 -16.43 22.94 -21.90
CA LEU A 243 -15.14 22.46 -22.40
C LEU A 243 -15.26 20.99 -22.82
N LYS A 244 -14.86 20.64 -24.04
CA LYS A 244 -14.80 19.27 -24.54
C LYS A 244 -13.36 18.91 -24.91
N VAL A 245 -12.77 17.93 -24.23
CA VAL A 245 -11.40 17.46 -24.50
C VAL A 245 -11.46 16.04 -25.06
N LEU A 246 -11.21 15.93 -26.37
CA LEU A 246 -11.23 14.67 -27.12
C LEU A 246 -9.84 14.04 -27.24
N GLY A 247 -8.79 14.80 -26.92
CA GLY A 247 -7.42 14.32 -26.99
C GLY A 247 -6.42 15.34 -26.44
N GLY A 248 -5.28 14.83 -26.00
CA GLY A 248 -4.21 15.63 -25.42
C GLY A 248 -4.60 16.24 -24.09
N LEU A 249 -3.86 17.27 -23.68
CA LEU A 249 -4.02 17.89 -22.37
C LEU A 249 -4.52 19.33 -22.49
N TYR A 250 -5.58 19.66 -21.78
CA TYR A 250 -5.98 21.05 -21.50
C TYR A 250 -5.51 21.43 -20.10
N ARG A 251 -4.55 22.33 -19.99
CA ARG A 251 -3.94 22.73 -18.71
C ARG A 251 -4.29 24.16 -18.35
N ILE A 252 -4.77 24.38 -17.12
CA ILE A 252 -4.75 25.73 -16.53
C ILE A 252 -3.34 26.02 -16.01
N GLY A 253 -2.67 26.99 -16.62
CA GLY A 253 -1.36 27.47 -16.21
C GLY A 253 -1.43 28.48 -15.06
N SER A 254 -0.35 28.63 -14.33
CA SER A 254 -0.19 29.67 -13.29
C SER A 254 0.30 30.96 -13.93
N SER A 255 -0.46 32.04 -13.71
CA SER A 255 -0.05 33.41 -13.95
C SER A 255 -0.38 34.21 -12.69
N THR A 256 0.55 35.05 -12.22
CA THR A 256 0.31 35.98 -11.11
C THR A 256 -0.01 37.36 -11.66
N ASN A 257 -1.04 38.01 -11.13
CA ASN A 257 -1.28 39.43 -11.43
C ASN A 257 -0.29 40.29 -10.64
N ALA A 258 -0.32 41.61 -10.87
CA ALA A 258 0.46 42.57 -10.10
C ALA A 258 0.23 42.50 -8.58
N THR A 259 -0.86 41.87 -8.12
CA THR A 259 -1.19 41.66 -6.70
C THR A 259 -0.83 40.27 -6.17
N GLY A 260 -0.11 39.44 -6.94
CA GLY A 260 0.36 38.11 -6.53
C GLY A 260 -0.70 37.01 -6.50
N GLN A 261 -1.92 37.27 -6.98
CA GLN A 261 -3.00 36.28 -7.04
C GLN A 261 -2.84 35.37 -8.26
N LEU A 262 -3.03 34.06 -8.07
CA LEU A 262 -2.95 33.04 -9.13
C LEU A 262 -4.21 33.00 -10.01
N SER A 263 -4.12 32.33 -11.15
CA SER A 263 -5.27 31.99 -12.00
C SER A 263 -6.37 31.27 -11.21
N LYS A 264 -7.62 31.31 -11.70
CA LYS A 264 -8.78 30.62 -11.08
C LYS A 264 -9.25 29.45 -11.94
N GLU A 265 -10.20 28.67 -11.42
CA GLU A 265 -10.88 27.61 -12.18
C GLU A 265 -11.61 28.12 -13.43
N THR A 266 -11.85 29.42 -13.53
CA THR A 266 -12.48 30.07 -14.69
C THR A 266 -11.69 29.84 -15.97
N GLY A 267 -10.44 29.39 -15.91
CA GLY A 267 -9.74 28.85 -17.07
C GLY A 267 -10.52 27.73 -17.79
N PHE A 268 -11.35 26.95 -17.10
CA PHE A 268 -12.24 25.94 -17.68
C PHE A 268 -13.54 26.51 -18.29
N GLY A 269 -13.65 27.83 -18.44
CA GLY A 269 -14.82 28.51 -18.99
C GLY A 269 -15.66 29.21 -17.94
N ALA A 270 -16.82 29.73 -18.36
CA ALA A 270 -17.74 30.45 -17.50
C ALA A 270 -18.13 29.60 -16.28
N LEU A 271 -18.36 30.25 -15.14
CA LEU A 271 -18.91 29.57 -13.96
C LEU A 271 -20.36 29.16 -14.24
N PRO A 272 -20.75 27.90 -14.02
CA PRO A 272 -22.14 27.49 -14.14
C PRO A 272 -23.02 28.21 -13.12
N PHE A 273 -24.21 28.65 -13.53
CA PHE A 273 -25.21 29.25 -12.62
C PHE A 273 -26.03 28.21 -11.84
N GLY A 274 -25.79 26.93 -12.09
CA GLY A 274 -26.40 25.76 -11.45
C GLY A 274 -25.72 24.47 -11.96
N GLU A 275 -26.04 23.34 -11.35
CA GLU A 275 -25.38 22.06 -11.66
C GLU A 275 -25.45 21.73 -13.16
N THR A 276 -24.27 21.66 -13.79
CA THR A 276 -24.13 21.41 -15.22
C THR A 276 -23.20 20.22 -15.41
N ALA A 277 -23.79 19.03 -15.58
CA ALA A 277 -23.07 17.75 -15.63
C ALA A 277 -21.98 17.71 -16.72
N ASP A 278 -22.22 18.36 -17.87
CA ASP A 278 -21.33 18.38 -19.03
C ASP A 278 -20.58 19.71 -19.21
N ALA A 279 -20.41 20.49 -18.12
CA ALA A 279 -19.59 21.70 -18.15
C ALA A 279 -18.16 21.39 -18.62
N ILE A 280 -17.64 20.22 -18.27
CA ILE A 280 -16.47 19.62 -18.90
C ILE A 280 -16.86 18.24 -19.45
N THR A 281 -16.44 17.91 -20.67
CA THR A 281 -16.55 16.57 -21.26
C THR A 281 -15.15 16.06 -21.59
N LEU A 282 -14.79 14.87 -21.09
CA LEU A 282 -13.54 14.19 -21.41
C LEU A 282 -13.85 12.90 -22.16
N ASP A 283 -13.34 12.76 -23.38
CA ASP A 283 -13.55 11.56 -24.20
C ASP A 283 -12.24 11.22 -24.92
N GLY A 284 -11.29 10.67 -24.17
CA GLY A 284 -9.91 10.38 -24.60
C GLY A 284 -8.90 11.49 -24.24
N GLY A 285 -9.38 12.64 -23.78
CA GLY A 285 -8.57 13.79 -23.37
C GLY A 285 -8.27 13.88 -21.88
N ALA A 286 -7.41 14.83 -21.52
CA ALA A 286 -7.01 15.13 -20.16
C ALA A 286 -7.25 16.60 -19.80
N ILE A 287 -7.58 16.87 -18.54
CA ILE A 287 -7.43 18.20 -17.94
C ILE A 287 -6.33 18.18 -16.90
N GLY A 288 -5.69 19.33 -16.68
CA GLY A 288 -4.69 19.47 -15.63
C GLY A 288 -4.52 20.90 -15.16
N VAL A 289 -3.72 21.06 -14.11
CA VAL A 289 -3.50 22.35 -13.46
C VAL A 289 -2.02 22.51 -13.09
N SER A 290 -1.53 23.75 -13.03
CA SER A 290 -0.15 24.08 -12.62
C SER A 290 -0.05 24.66 -11.20
N PHE A 291 -1.17 24.86 -10.52
CA PHE A 291 -1.26 25.31 -9.13
C PHE A 291 -2.46 24.63 -8.45
N ALA A 292 -2.47 24.65 -7.10
CA ALA A 292 -3.52 24.01 -6.33
C ALA A 292 -4.85 24.76 -6.49
N MET A 293 -5.92 24.06 -6.85
CA MET A 293 -7.26 24.63 -6.95
C MET A 293 -8.34 23.59 -6.64
N THR A 294 -9.57 24.06 -6.45
CA THR A 294 -10.79 23.23 -6.43
C THR A 294 -11.78 23.82 -7.42
N THR A 295 -12.45 22.98 -8.20
CA THR A 295 -13.52 23.41 -9.12
C THR A 295 -14.78 23.82 -8.35
N ASP A 296 -15.64 24.61 -8.98
CA ASP A 296 -16.96 24.95 -8.48
C ASP A 296 -17.81 23.67 -8.30
N PRO A 297 -18.63 23.57 -7.24
CA PRO A 297 -19.55 22.44 -7.04
C PRO A 297 -20.56 22.25 -8.19
N PHE A 298 -20.89 23.28 -8.95
CA PHE A 298 -21.80 23.19 -10.08
C PHE A 298 -21.13 22.80 -11.40
N ARG A 299 -19.79 22.71 -11.44
CA ARG A 299 -19.03 22.31 -12.62
C ARG A 299 -18.88 20.80 -12.66
N GLY A 300 -19.81 20.13 -13.36
CA GLY A 300 -19.74 18.69 -13.61
C GLY A 300 -18.74 18.30 -14.70
N ILE A 301 -18.30 17.05 -14.63
CA ILE A 301 -17.47 16.40 -15.65
C ILE A 301 -18.21 15.18 -16.21
N THR A 302 -18.35 15.08 -17.54
CA THR A 302 -18.87 13.89 -18.22
C THR A 302 -17.75 13.13 -18.90
N LEU A 303 -17.64 11.83 -18.62
CA LEU A 303 -16.69 10.91 -19.25
C LEU A 303 -17.35 10.21 -20.45
N GLY A 304 -16.88 10.49 -21.66
CA GLY A 304 -17.24 9.77 -22.87
C GLY A 304 -16.69 8.34 -22.89
N ALA A 305 -16.99 7.57 -23.93
CA ALA A 305 -16.65 6.15 -23.99
C ALA A 305 -15.13 5.89 -23.91
N ALA A 306 -14.29 6.81 -24.39
CA ALA A 306 -12.84 6.71 -24.28
C ALA A 306 -12.28 7.10 -22.90
N GLY A 307 -13.14 7.56 -21.98
CA GLY A 307 -12.78 7.98 -20.63
C GLY A 307 -12.10 9.34 -20.58
N GLY A 308 -11.56 9.69 -19.40
CA GLY A 308 -10.91 10.98 -19.18
C GLY A 308 -9.80 10.92 -18.16
N VAL A 309 -8.87 11.86 -18.24
CA VAL A 309 -7.72 11.93 -17.34
C VAL A 309 -7.67 13.24 -16.55
N LEU A 310 -7.42 13.13 -15.25
CA LEU A 310 -7.08 14.23 -14.37
C LEU A 310 -5.56 14.22 -14.13
N ASN A 311 -4.87 15.22 -14.63
CA ASN A 311 -3.41 15.37 -14.59
C ASN A 311 -2.99 16.41 -13.55
N THR A 312 -2.32 15.94 -12.50
CA THR A 312 -1.88 16.75 -11.35
C THR A 312 -0.36 16.65 -11.14
N THR A 313 0.43 16.47 -12.20
CA THR A 313 1.87 16.17 -12.09
C THR A 313 2.67 17.19 -11.25
N SER A 314 2.27 18.46 -11.22
CA SER A 314 2.97 19.52 -10.47
C SER A 314 2.30 19.93 -9.14
N THR A 315 1.03 19.61 -8.90
CA THR A 315 0.22 20.21 -7.82
C THR A 315 -1.02 19.36 -7.48
N THR A 316 -2.00 19.87 -6.74
CA THR A 316 -3.25 19.16 -6.42
C THR A 316 -4.49 19.75 -7.11
N LEU A 317 -5.51 18.93 -7.33
CA LEU A 317 -6.80 19.36 -7.91
C LEU A 317 -7.97 18.80 -7.11
N GLY A 318 -8.83 19.67 -6.57
CA GLY A 318 -10.13 19.30 -6.03
C GLY A 318 -11.20 19.32 -7.12
N ILE A 319 -12.00 18.26 -7.21
CA ILE A 319 -13.22 18.23 -8.01
C ILE A 319 -14.41 18.22 -7.05
N ALA A 320 -15.13 19.35 -6.99
CA ALA A 320 -16.31 19.50 -6.14
C ALA A 320 -17.61 19.10 -6.84
N GLY A 321 -17.68 19.30 -8.16
CA GLY A 321 -18.83 18.91 -8.96
C GLY A 321 -18.89 17.40 -9.25
N PRO A 322 -20.05 16.91 -9.72
CA PRO A 322 -20.26 15.50 -10.03
C PRO A 322 -19.48 15.06 -11.26
N ILE A 323 -19.03 13.80 -11.26
CA ILE A 323 -18.48 13.13 -12.44
C ILE A 323 -19.45 12.04 -12.90
N SER A 324 -19.85 12.07 -14.17
CA SER A 324 -20.80 11.13 -14.77
C SER A 324 -20.26 10.52 -16.07
N GLY A 325 -21.01 9.60 -16.70
CA GLY A 325 -20.67 9.05 -18.01
C GLY A 325 -20.22 7.59 -18.01
N THR A 326 -19.90 7.04 -19.17
CA THR A 326 -19.65 5.59 -19.33
C THR A 326 -18.18 5.21 -19.30
N GLY A 327 -17.28 6.18 -19.54
CA GLY A 327 -15.85 5.95 -19.59
C GLY A 327 -15.16 5.84 -18.24
N ALA A 328 -13.92 5.37 -18.27
CA ALA A 328 -13.06 5.27 -17.10
C ALA A 328 -12.49 6.64 -16.70
N LEU A 329 -12.41 6.89 -15.39
CA LEU A 329 -11.66 8.00 -14.83
C LEU A 329 -10.21 7.56 -14.57
N ARG A 330 -9.24 8.31 -15.08
CA ARG A 330 -7.83 8.11 -14.73
C ARG A 330 -7.27 9.30 -13.97
N VAL A 331 -6.53 9.02 -12.90
CA VAL A 331 -5.90 10.03 -12.04
C VAL A 331 -4.38 9.83 -12.06
N ILE A 332 -3.64 10.88 -12.42
CA ILE A 332 -2.17 10.87 -12.42
C ILE A 332 -1.61 12.13 -11.73
N GLY A 333 -0.41 12.00 -11.21
CA GLY A 333 0.31 13.07 -10.53
C GLY A 333 0.12 13.09 -9.02
N ARG A 334 0.34 14.26 -8.42
CA ARG A 334 0.54 14.42 -6.98
C ARG A 334 -0.73 14.29 -6.14
N GLY A 335 -1.92 14.55 -6.69
CA GLY A 335 -3.14 14.43 -5.91
C GLY A 335 -4.39 15.01 -6.55
N VAL A 336 -5.43 14.18 -6.65
CA VAL A 336 -6.81 14.61 -6.90
C VAL A 336 -7.65 14.36 -5.65
N THR A 337 -8.53 15.30 -5.29
CA THR A 337 -9.56 15.10 -4.25
C THR A 337 -10.93 15.12 -4.91
N LEU A 338 -11.74 14.08 -4.72
CA LEU A 338 -13.12 14.05 -5.21
C LEU A 338 -14.07 14.26 -4.04
N SER A 339 -14.96 15.24 -4.16
CA SER A 339 -15.96 15.57 -3.13
C SER A 339 -17.40 15.61 -3.67
N GLY A 340 -17.58 15.71 -4.98
CA GLY A 340 -18.89 15.56 -5.64
C GLY A 340 -19.41 14.11 -5.63
N GLY A 341 -20.72 13.94 -5.81
CA GLY A 341 -21.32 12.62 -6.02
C GLY A 341 -21.06 12.13 -7.45
N ASN A 342 -20.49 10.95 -7.62
CA ASN A 342 -20.06 10.46 -8.93
C ASN A 342 -20.90 9.26 -9.39
N SER A 343 -21.28 9.26 -10.67
CA SER A 343 -22.17 8.25 -11.29
C SER A 343 -21.55 7.58 -12.52
N TYR A 344 -20.28 7.82 -12.82
CA TYR A 344 -19.63 7.20 -13.97
C TYR A 344 -19.47 5.68 -13.80
N SER A 345 -19.52 4.92 -14.89
CA SER A 345 -19.54 3.44 -14.85
C SER A 345 -18.27 2.75 -15.35
N GLY A 346 -17.33 3.48 -15.98
CA GLY A 346 -16.14 2.87 -16.59
C GLY A 346 -15.01 2.50 -15.62
N GLY A 347 -15.19 2.71 -14.32
CA GLY A 347 -14.20 2.43 -13.28
C GLY A 347 -13.17 3.55 -13.09
N THR A 348 -12.30 3.37 -12.10
CA THR A 348 -11.29 4.36 -11.68
C THR A 348 -9.90 3.76 -11.74
N ILE A 349 -8.95 4.44 -12.39
CA ILE A 349 -7.55 4.03 -12.51
C ILE A 349 -6.66 5.09 -11.86
N ILE A 350 -5.82 4.68 -10.92
CA ILE A 350 -4.90 5.58 -10.20
C ILE A 350 -3.47 5.25 -10.65
N GLY A 351 -2.90 6.12 -11.47
CA GLY A 351 -1.63 5.93 -12.18
C GLY A 351 -1.82 5.73 -13.69
N SER A 352 -0.71 5.71 -14.44
CA SER A 352 -0.74 5.47 -15.89
C SER A 352 0.46 4.65 -16.39
N ASP A 353 0.18 3.60 -17.16
CA ASP A 353 1.11 3.02 -18.15
C ASP A 353 0.96 3.70 -19.53
N ILE A 354 -0.10 4.47 -19.71
CA ILE A 354 -0.44 5.11 -20.98
C ILE A 354 0.45 6.32 -21.20
N ALA A 355 1.19 6.30 -22.31
CA ALA A 355 1.69 7.50 -22.96
C ALA A 355 0.48 8.39 -23.26
N MET A 356 0.23 9.40 -22.41
CA MET A 356 -0.65 10.48 -22.79
C MET A 356 0.02 11.20 -23.96
N VAL A 357 -0.42 10.87 -25.16
CA VAL A 357 -0.84 11.81 -26.20
C VAL A 357 -0.56 13.25 -25.75
N GLY A 358 0.56 13.82 -26.20
CA GLY A 358 1.02 15.18 -25.85
C GLY A 358 2.46 15.35 -25.38
N GLY A 359 3.33 14.36 -25.55
CA GLY A 359 4.77 14.52 -25.27
C GLY A 359 5.19 14.36 -23.81
N ILE A 360 4.26 13.98 -22.92
CA ILE A 360 4.60 13.52 -21.56
C ILE A 360 4.59 11.98 -21.57
N THR A 361 5.70 11.41 -22.02
CA THR A 361 6.03 9.99 -21.85
C THR A 361 6.69 9.80 -20.49
N THR A 362 5.90 9.75 -19.42
CA THR A 362 6.41 9.25 -18.13
C THR A 362 5.38 8.38 -17.44
N THR A 363 5.87 7.24 -16.95
CA THR A 363 5.22 6.42 -15.94
C THR A 363 4.98 7.31 -14.73
N THR A 364 3.71 7.65 -14.49
CA THR A 364 3.35 8.64 -13.46
C THR A 364 2.46 7.95 -12.44
N SER A 365 2.87 7.99 -11.18
CA SER A 365 2.04 7.56 -10.07
C SER A 365 0.77 8.41 -9.99
N GLY A 366 -0.28 7.86 -9.39
CA GLY A 366 -1.49 8.61 -9.10
C GLY A 366 -1.73 8.68 -7.60
N THR A 367 -2.26 9.79 -7.13
CA THR A 367 -2.82 9.91 -5.78
C THR A 367 -4.26 10.40 -5.87
N LEU A 368 -5.20 9.66 -5.29
CA LEU A 368 -6.62 10.01 -5.21
C LEU A 368 -7.05 10.07 -3.75
N THR A 369 -7.79 11.11 -3.37
CA THR A 369 -8.37 11.28 -2.04
C THR A 369 -9.89 11.30 -2.12
N ILE A 370 -10.53 10.49 -1.29
CA ILE A 370 -12.00 10.33 -1.20
C ILE A 370 -12.44 10.24 0.27
N ASP A 371 -13.73 10.46 0.50
CA ASP A 371 -14.39 10.32 1.80
C ASP A 371 -15.42 9.16 1.82
N SER A 372 -15.75 8.60 0.67
CA SER A 372 -16.80 7.58 0.52
C SER A 372 -16.71 6.83 -0.81
N ASP A 373 -17.39 5.68 -0.90
CA ASP A 373 -17.52 4.88 -2.12
C ASP A 373 -18.17 5.65 -3.28
N LEU A 374 -19.09 6.58 -2.96
CA LEU A 374 -19.80 7.41 -3.92
C LEU A 374 -18.86 8.29 -4.77
N ARG A 375 -17.61 8.47 -4.33
CA ARG A 375 -16.58 9.18 -5.10
C ARG A 375 -15.98 8.35 -6.24
N LEU A 376 -16.15 7.03 -6.25
CA LEU A 376 -15.55 6.13 -7.24
C LEU A 376 -16.49 5.75 -8.39
N GLY A 377 -17.56 6.53 -8.57
CA GLY A 377 -18.57 6.30 -9.61
C GLY A 377 -19.71 5.40 -9.14
N ALA A 378 -20.59 5.06 -10.08
CA ALA A 378 -21.74 4.20 -9.81
C ALA A 378 -21.31 2.87 -9.19
N GLU A 379 -22.14 2.33 -8.29
CA GLU A 379 -21.93 0.99 -7.76
C GLU A 379 -21.97 -0.03 -8.91
N PRO A 380 -20.94 -0.88 -9.06
CA PRO A 380 -20.94 -1.89 -10.11
C PRO A 380 -22.07 -2.91 -9.89
N GLY A 381 -22.78 -3.29 -10.95
CA GLY A 381 -23.79 -4.36 -10.88
C GLY A 381 -23.20 -5.78 -10.84
N VAL A 382 -21.91 -5.92 -11.17
CA VAL A 382 -21.17 -7.19 -11.15
C VAL A 382 -19.78 -6.94 -10.59
N VAL A 383 -19.25 -7.95 -9.89
CA VAL A 383 -17.87 -7.94 -9.39
C VAL A 383 -16.90 -7.89 -10.57
N SER A 384 -16.14 -6.81 -10.72
CA SER A 384 -15.07 -6.73 -11.70
C SER A 384 -13.76 -6.26 -11.07
N PRO A 385 -12.63 -6.95 -11.31
CA PRO A 385 -11.31 -6.45 -10.92
C PRO A 385 -11.00 -5.05 -11.48
N THR A 386 -11.65 -4.65 -12.58
CA THR A 386 -11.39 -3.36 -13.25
C THR A 386 -12.16 -2.18 -12.67
N ASN A 387 -12.98 -2.36 -11.62
CA ASN A 387 -13.74 -1.25 -11.04
C ASN A 387 -12.82 -0.19 -10.44
N VAL A 388 -11.81 -0.61 -9.68
CA VAL A 388 -10.75 0.27 -9.17
C VAL A 388 -9.40 -0.37 -9.43
N ARG A 389 -8.51 0.32 -10.13
CA ARG A 389 -7.12 -0.12 -10.33
C ARG A 389 -6.18 0.81 -9.57
N LEU A 390 -5.46 0.27 -8.58
CA LEU A 390 -4.42 0.97 -7.85
C LEU A 390 -3.07 0.65 -8.49
N GLY A 391 -2.46 1.67 -9.08
CA GLY A 391 -1.20 1.54 -9.77
C GLY A 391 -1.34 0.85 -11.12
N THR A 392 -0.20 0.78 -11.79
CA THR A 392 -0.07 0.24 -13.13
C THR A 392 1.13 -0.71 -13.14
N ASP A 393 1.53 -1.21 -14.30
CA ASP A 393 2.64 -2.17 -14.34
C ASP A 393 3.97 -1.49 -14.01
N THR A 394 4.04 -0.18 -14.19
CA THR A 394 5.27 0.62 -14.04
C THR A 394 5.21 1.75 -13.02
N ALA A 395 4.02 2.10 -12.50
CA ALA A 395 3.86 3.16 -11.51
C ALA A 395 2.87 2.80 -10.41
N ALA A 396 3.24 2.98 -9.14
CA ALA A 396 2.35 2.71 -8.02
C ALA A 396 1.21 3.73 -7.92
N GLY A 397 0.05 3.31 -7.42
CA GLY A 397 -1.10 4.17 -7.16
C GLY A 397 -1.41 4.29 -5.67
N VAL A 398 -1.88 5.45 -5.23
CA VAL A 398 -2.26 5.74 -3.85
C VAL A 398 -3.72 6.16 -3.78
N LEU A 399 -4.51 5.46 -2.97
CA LEU A 399 -5.87 5.83 -2.61
C LEU A 399 -5.91 6.22 -1.11
N ASN A 400 -6.23 7.48 -0.83
CA ASN A 400 -6.45 7.99 0.51
C ASN A 400 -7.95 8.02 0.82
N VAL A 401 -8.34 7.33 1.89
CA VAL A 401 -9.73 7.30 2.37
C VAL A 401 -9.81 8.04 3.70
N THR A 402 -10.59 9.12 3.71
CA THR A 402 -10.60 10.12 4.78
C THR A 402 -11.69 9.91 5.83
N ALA A 403 -12.68 9.07 5.56
CA ALA A 403 -13.74 8.70 6.50
C ALA A 403 -14.04 7.20 6.43
N SER A 404 -14.75 6.68 7.43
CA SER A 404 -15.17 5.28 7.44
C SER A 404 -16.02 4.97 6.20
N THR A 405 -15.62 3.94 5.44
CA THR A 405 -16.17 3.65 4.12
C THR A 405 -16.32 2.15 3.93
N LEU A 406 -17.49 1.71 3.44
CA LEU A 406 -17.71 0.37 2.93
C LEU A 406 -17.63 0.41 1.40
N PHE A 407 -16.65 -0.30 0.83
CA PHE A 407 -16.63 -0.63 -0.59
C PHE A 407 -17.44 -1.92 -0.78
N PRO A 408 -18.54 -1.92 -1.55
CA PRO A 408 -19.46 -3.06 -1.63
C PRO A 408 -18.80 -4.27 -2.29
N ALA A 409 -19.42 -5.45 -2.12
CA ALA A 409 -18.90 -6.71 -2.65
C ALA A 409 -18.71 -6.71 -4.18
N THR A 410 -19.48 -5.87 -4.88
CA THR A 410 -19.41 -5.67 -6.32
C THR A 410 -18.25 -4.79 -6.76
N ARG A 411 -17.59 -4.05 -5.86
CA ARG A 411 -16.48 -3.15 -6.20
C ARG A 411 -15.13 -3.84 -6.00
N GLY A 412 -14.62 -4.46 -7.06
CA GLY A 412 -13.31 -5.10 -7.07
C GLY A 412 -12.15 -4.11 -7.19
N PHE A 413 -11.01 -4.48 -6.60
CA PHE A 413 -9.75 -3.74 -6.68
C PHE A 413 -8.67 -4.59 -7.37
N THR A 414 -7.98 -3.99 -8.34
CA THR A 414 -6.78 -4.59 -8.97
C THR A 414 -5.54 -3.79 -8.61
N ILE A 415 -4.49 -4.48 -8.19
CA ILE A 415 -3.17 -3.91 -7.93
C ILE A 415 -2.27 -4.14 -9.14
N GLY A 416 -1.81 -3.04 -9.77
CA GLY A 416 -0.86 -3.09 -10.87
C GLY A 416 0.49 -3.65 -10.42
N ALA A 417 1.33 -4.14 -11.34
CA ALA A 417 2.58 -4.82 -10.98
C ALA A 417 3.56 -3.95 -10.16
N ALA A 418 3.52 -2.62 -10.32
CA ALA A 418 4.31 -1.68 -9.52
C ALA A 418 3.80 -1.48 -8.08
N GLY A 419 2.65 -2.07 -7.74
CA GLY A 419 2.04 -2.02 -6.42
C GLY A 419 0.99 -0.92 -6.25
N GLY A 420 0.33 -0.96 -5.10
CA GLY A 420 -0.74 -0.02 -4.75
C GLY A 420 -0.81 0.21 -3.25
N THR A 421 -1.17 1.43 -2.86
CA THR A 421 -1.32 1.84 -1.47
C THR A 421 -2.74 2.27 -1.18
N LEU A 422 -3.31 1.78 -0.07
CA LEU A 422 -4.52 2.31 0.54
C LEU A 422 -4.18 2.93 1.90
N SER A 423 -4.39 4.23 2.04
CA SER A 423 -4.30 4.93 3.31
C SER A 423 -5.68 5.05 3.95
N THR A 424 -5.78 4.64 5.21
CA THR A 424 -6.99 4.80 6.01
C THR A 424 -6.72 5.83 7.12
N SER A 425 -7.51 6.90 7.15
CA SER A 425 -7.32 7.98 8.10
C SER A 425 -7.52 7.52 9.56
N SER A 426 -6.91 8.25 10.50
CA SER A 426 -6.99 7.90 11.92
C SER A 426 -8.44 7.84 12.40
N GLY A 427 -8.80 6.78 13.14
CA GLY A 427 -10.16 6.55 13.63
C GLY A 427 -11.16 6.05 12.56
N ALA A 428 -10.80 6.07 11.27
CA ALA A 428 -11.66 5.54 10.22
C ALA A 428 -11.52 4.01 10.12
N THR A 429 -12.63 3.35 9.80
CA THR A 429 -12.66 1.94 9.38
C THR A 429 -13.07 1.86 7.92
N VAL A 430 -12.20 1.27 7.11
CA VAL A 430 -12.45 1.03 5.69
C VAL A 430 -12.64 -0.46 5.48
N THR A 431 -13.76 -0.87 4.90
CA THR A 431 -14.06 -2.27 4.59
C THR A 431 -14.04 -2.47 3.09
N LEU A 432 -13.15 -3.37 2.62
CA LEU A 432 -13.13 -3.88 1.25
C LEU A 432 -13.92 -5.20 1.21
N ALA A 433 -15.21 -5.11 0.87
CA ALA A 433 -16.05 -6.29 0.69
C ALA A 433 -15.94 -6.89 -0.71
N GLY A 434 -15.47 -6.11 -1.70
CA GLY A 434 -15.12 -6.62 -3.02
C GLY A 434 -13.70 -7.19 -3.07
N PRO A 435 -13.40 -8.09 -4.04
CA PRO A 435 -12.14 -8.81 -4.10
C PRO A 435 -10.96 -7.91 -4.50
N LEU A 436 -9.83 -8.15 -3.85
CA LEU A 436 -8.51 -7.63 -4.20
C LEU A 436 -7.76 -8.66 -5.07
N SER A 437 -7.24 -8.21 -6.20
CA SER A 437 -6.52 -9.03 -7.17
C SER A 437 -5.27 -8.31 -7.72
N GLY A 438 -4.50 -8.98 -8.57
CA GLY A 438 -3.32 -8.41 -9.22
C GLY A 438 -2.00 -8.98 -8.68
N THR A 439 -0.90 -8.60 -9.33
CA THR A 439 0.43 -9.18 -9.09
C THR A 439 1.36 -8.29 -8.27
N GLY A 440 1.08 -6.98 -8.17
CA GLY A 440 1.88 -6.08 -7.35
C GLY A 440 1.57 -6.17 -5.86
N GLY A 441 2.50 -5.66 -5.05
CA GLY A 441 2.31 -5.60 -3.60
C GLY A 441 1.26 -4.57 -3.21
N PHE A 442 0.41 -4.93 -2.24
CA PHE A 442 -0.59 -4.03 -1.66
C PHE A 442 -0.13 -3.51 -0.31
N ILE A 443 -0.16 -2.19 -0.12
CA ILE A 443 0.26 -1.55 1.13
C ILE A 443 -0.96 -0.90 1.79
N LYS A 444 -1.30 -1.36 2.99
CA LYS A 444 -2.14 -0.64 3.92
C LYS A 444 -1.27 0.30 4.74
N THR A 445 -1.54 1.60 4.71
CA THR A 445 -0.81 2.60 5.51
C THR A 445 -1.74 3.41 6.42
N SER A 446 -1.13 4.29 7.24
CA SER A 446 -1.79 5.16 8.22
C SER A 446 -2.51 4.39 9.35
N SER A 447 -2.93 5.10 10.39
CA SER A 447 -3.35 4.50 11.66
C SER A 447 -4.79 3.97 11.73
N GLY A 448 -5.62 4.17 10.70
CA GLY A 448 -6.97 3.60 10.63
C GLY A 448 -7.00 2.08 10.44
N THR A 449 -8.22 1.53 10.46
CA THR A 449 -8.48 0.09 10.24
C THR A 449 -8.85 -0.17 8.79
N LEU A 450 -8.25 -1.20 8.19
CA LEU A 450 -8.68 -1.80 6.93
C LEU A 450 -9.19 -3.21 7.19
N VAL A 451 -10.45 -3.48 6.86
CA VAL A 451 -11.06 -4.81 6.91
C VAL A 451 -11.06 -5.39 5.50
N LEU A 452 -10.44 -6.57 5.32
CA LEU A 452 -10.56 -7.37 4.09
C LEU A 452 -11.54 -8.50 4.36
N SER A 453 -12.76 -8.42 3.82
CA SER A 453 -13.79 -9.43 4.05
C SER A 453 -14.05 -10.35 2.85
N ALA A 454 -13.59 -9.96 1.65
CA ALA A 454 -13.67 -10.79 0.45
C ALA A 454 -12.61 -11.89 0.40
N SER A 455 -12.88 -12.95 -0.36
CA SER A 455 -11.82 -13.85 -0.84
C SER A 455 -10.99 -13.13 -1.90
N ASN A 456 -9.69 -12.99 -1.64
CA ASN A 456 -8.77 -12.21 -2.45
C ASN A 456 -7.85 -13.11 -3.27
N THR A 457 -7.46 -12.66 -4.46
CA THR A 457 -6.60 -13.40 -5.40
C THR A 457 -5.27 -12.68 -5.68
N ILE A 458 -4.98 -11.59 -4.97
CA ILE A 458 -3.69 -10.90 -5.05
C ILE A 458 -2.53 -11.85 -4.78
N SER A 459 -1.47 -11.77 -5.59
CA SER A 459 -0.28 -12.63 -5.48
C SER A 459 0.99 -11.87 -5.07
N GLY A 460 0.98 -10.54 -5.12
CA GLY A 460 2.14 -9.70 -4.77
C GLY A 460 2.37 -9.49 -3.27
N GLY A 461 1.54 -10.09 -2.43
CA GLY A 461 1.58 -9.96 -0.97
C GLY A 461 0.93 -8.68 -0.45
N ILE A 462 0.68 -8.66 0.86
CA ILE A 462 0.07 -7.54 1.58
C ILE A 462 1.06 -7.03 2.63
N THR A 463 1.25 -5.72 2.69
CA THR A 463 2.04 -5.04 3.73
C THR A 463 1.12 -4.20 4.60
N SER A 464 1.08 -4.49 5.90
CA SER A 464 0.48 -3.61 6.91
C SER A 464 1.58 -2.68 7.45
N TRP A 465 1.46 -1.39 7.16
CA TRP A 465 2.45 -0.35 7.47
C TRP A 465 1.91 0.72 8.43
N GLY A 466 2.70 1.08 9.44
CA GLY A 466 2.54 2.34 10.17
C GLY A 466 1.40 2.39 11.20
N GLY A 467 1.28 1.35 12.02
CA GLY A 467 0.46 1.38 13.25
C GLY A 467 -1.04 1.13 13.06
N GLY A 468 -1.57 1.24 11.85
CA GLY A 468 -2.96 0.91 11.54
C GLY A 468 -3.25 -0.59 11.58
N MET A 469 -4.53 -0.92 11.68
CA MET A 469 -5.00 -2.30 11.82
C MET A 469 -5.38 -2.89 10.46
N LEU A 470 -4.80 -4.02 10.07
CA LEU A 470 -5.35 -4.88 9.03
C LEU A 470 -6.21 -5.96 9.69
N GLU A 471 -7.48 -6.08 9.34
CA GLU A 471 -8.41 -7.04 9.92
C GLU A 471 -8.84 -8.09 8.89
N VAL A 472 -8.80 -9.35 9.28
CA VAL A 472 -9.13 -10.52 8.45
C VAL A 472 -9.88 -11.58 9.26
N SER A 473 -10.78 -12.31 8.61
CA SER A 473 -11.55 -13.41 9.23
C SER A 473 -11.22 -14.78 8.62
N SER A 474 -10.36 -14.84 7.59
CA SER A 474 -9.93 -16.08 6.95
C SER A 474 -8.61 -15.89 6.22
N ASP A 475 -7.90 -16.99 5.93
CA ASP A 475 -6.69 -16.96 5.10
C ASP A 475 -6.96 -16.44 3.69
N ALA A 476 -8.15 -16.73 3.15
CA ALA A 476 -8.57 -16.27 1.82
C ALA A 476 -8.62 -14.75 1.70
N ASN A 477 -8.77 -14.01 2.81
CA ASN A 477 -8.68 -12.55 2.80
C ASN A 477 -7.26 -12.03 2.50
N LEU A 478 -6.22 -12.86 2.65
CA LEU A 478 -4.83 -12.45 2.47
C LEU A 478 -4.29 -12.67 1.05
N GLY A 479 -5.13 -13.10 0.11
CA GLY A 479 -4.74 -13.32 -1.28
C GLY A 479 -4.51 -14.79 -1.63
N ALA A 480 -3.95 -15.04 -2.82
CA ALA A 480 -3.70 -16.39 -3.30
C ALA A 480 -2.64 -17.13 -2.46
N VAL A 481 -2.82 -18.44 -2.29
CA VAL A 481 -1.81 -19.33 -1.72
C VAL A 481 -1.01 -19.93 -2.88
N SER A 482 0.30 -19.68 -2.93
CA SER A 482 1.19 -20.28 -3.93
C SER A 482 1.44 -21.76 -3.64
N GLY A 483 1.72 -22.55 -4.68
CA GLY A 483 2.21 -23.93 -4.54
C GLY A 483 3.61 -24.01 -3.90
N THR A 484 4.33 -22.89 -3.84
CA THR A 484 5.64 -22.74 -3.19
C THR A 484 5.56 -21.73 -2.05
N LEU A 485 6.50 -21.83 -1.10
CA LEU A 485 6.62 -20.88 0.01
C LEU A 485 6.81 -19.43 -0.49
N GLN A 486 6.00 -18.52 0.04
CA GLN A 486 6.10 -17.07 -0.14
C GLN A 486 6.42 -16.41 1.21
N PRO A 487 7.69 -16.15 1.55
CA PRO A 487 8.09 -15.62 2.87
C PRO A 487 7.47 -14.25 3.21
N ALA A 488 7.18 -13.44 2.19
CA ALA A 488 6.63 -12.09 2.31
C ALA A 488 5.18 -11.98 1.81
N ALA A 489 4.41 -13.07 1.88
CA ALA A 489 2.98 -13.04 1.53
C ALA A 489 2.19 -12.05 2.42
N LEU A 490 2.57 -11.96 3.70
CA LEU A 490 2.16 -10.89 4.61
C LEU A 490 3.40 -10.23 5.20
N THR A 491 3.51 -8.91 5.11
CA THR A 491 4.57 -8.13 5.75
C THR A 491 3.99 -7.21 6.82
N LEU A 492 4.52 -7.28 8.03
CA LEU A 492 4.19 -6.40 9.14
C LEU A 492 5.39 -5.49 9.40
N ALA A 493 5.26 -4.20 9.10
CA ALA A 493 6.38 -3.26 9.11
C ALA A 493 5.96 -1.85 9.56
N GLY A 494 6.95 -1.03 9.90
CA GLY A 494 6.73 0.40 10.06
C GLY A 494 7.96 1.15 10.58
N ALA A 495 7.93 2.48 10.39
CA ALA A 495 9.05 3.38 10.69
C ALA A 495 9.05 3.93 12.12
N THR A 496 7.86 4.16 12.69
CA THR A 496 7.68 4.69 14.05
C THR A 496 6.78 3.81 14.91
N THR A 497 5.92 3.02 14.26
CA THR A 497 4.94 2.13 14.88
C THR A 497 4.94 0.79 14.15
N SER A 498 4.67 -0.29 14.86
CA SER A 498 4.58 -1.65 14.29
C SER A 498 3.43 -1.80 13.30
N GLY A 499 3.65 -2.58 12.24
CA GLY A 499 2.57 -3.07 11.40
C GLY A 499 1.73 -4.09 12.18
N ARG A 500 0.40 -4.08 11.98
CA ARG A 500 -0.52 -4.91 12.76
C ARG A 500 -1.49 -5.69 11.88
N VAL A 501 -1.79 -6.93 12.28
CA VAL A 501 -2.87 -7.75 11.73
C VAL A 501 -3.75 -8.31 12.85
N ARG A 502 -5.07 -8.35 12.65
CA ARG A 502 -6.06 -8.86 13.60
C ARG A 502 -6.85 -9.99 12.94
N ALA A 503 -6.83 -11.16 13.56
CA ALA A 503 -7.71 -12.27 13.23
C ALA A 503 -9.00 -12.17 14.06
N THR A 504 -10.14 -12.02 13.39
CA THR A 504 -11.46 -11.92 14.03
C THR A 504 -12.19 -13.25 14.14
N GLU A 505 -11.70 -14.27 13.43
CA GLU A 505 -12.25 -15.62 13.42
C GLU A 505 -11.16 -16.68 13.55
N THR A 506 -11.55 -17.92 13.80
CA THR A 506 -10.62 -19.05 13.88
C THR A 506 -10.26 -19.56 12.48
N PHE A 507 -8.98 -19.54 12.14
CA PHE A 507 -8.48 -20.09 10.87
C PHE A 507 -6.99 -20.43 10.92
N THR A 508 -6.53 -21.16 9.89
CA THR A 508 -5.13 -21.54 9.70
C THR A 508 -4.56 -20.86 8.46
N MET A 509 -3.43 -20.16 8.61
CA MET A 509 -2.58 -19.74 7.50
C MET A 509 -1.69 -20.93 7.08
N PRO A 510 -1.69 -21.33 5.79
CA PRO A 510 -1.00 -22.52 5.34
C PRO A 510 0.53 -22.36 5.34
N ALA A 511 1.26 -23.47 5.27
CA ALA A 511 2.73 -23.50 5.31
C ALA A 511 3.41 -22.65 4.23
N ASN A 512 2.76 -22.47 3.07
CA ASN A 512 3.29 -21.67 1.97
C ASN A 512 3.06 -20.16 2.13
N ARG A 513 2.32 -19.72 3.15
CA ARG A 513 2.08 -18.30 3.44
C ARG A 513 2.98 -17.84 4.59
N GLY A 514 4.12 -17.26 4.25
CA GLY A 514 5.03 -16.69 5.23
C GLY A 514 4.62 -15.30 5.70
N ILE A 515 5.06 -14.96 6.91
CA ILE A 515 4.96 -13.60 7.48
C ILE A 515 6.37 -13.03 7.58
N THR A 516 6.58 -11.82 7.09
CA THR A 516 7.82 -11.06 7.32
C THR A 516 7.56 -9.97 8.36
N VAL A 517 8.30 -9.97 9.47
CA VAL A 517 8.34 -8.87 10.43
C VAL A 517 9.55 -8.00 10.13
N ASN A 518 9.32 -6.76 9.72
CA ASN A 518 10.37 -5.89 9.22
C ASN A 518 10.49 -4.60 10.04
N VAL A 519 11.71 -4.07 10.10
CA VAL A 519 11.98 -2.74 10.68
C VAL A 519 11.93 -1.74 9.53
N GLY A 520 11.02 -0.77 9.59
CA GLY A 520 11.11 0.42 8.75
C GLY A 520 11.98 1.46 9.46
N GLY A 521 12.80 2.20 8.71
CA GLY A 521 13.54 3.35 9.24
C GLY A 521 14.84 3.00 9.97
N THR A 522 15.54 4.06 10.39
CA THR A 522 16.90 4.04 10.97
C THR A 522 16.92 4.09 12.50
N THR A 523 15.76 4.06 13.17
CA THR A 523 15.67 4.23 14.62
C THR A 523 16.09 2.98 15.40
N ALA A 524 16.88 3.20 16.46
CA ALA A 524 17.59 2.20 17.26
C ALA A 524 16.72 1.22 18.07
N THR A 525 15.39 1.37 18.11
CA THR A 525 14.49 0.35 18.69
C THR A 525 13.99 -0.56 17.58
N PRO A 526 14.22 -1.89 17.61
CA PRO A 526 13.65 -2.80 16.63
C PRO A 526 12.11 -2.71 16.69
N LEU A 527 11.54 -2.07 15.68
CA LEU A 527 10.12 -2.19 15.37
C LEU A 527 9.87 -3.58 14.76
N GLY A 528 8.62 -3.96 14.59
CA GLY A 528 8.27 -5.29 14.10
C GLY A 528 6.78 -5.44 13.87
N GLY A 529 6.28 -6.67 13.93
CA GLY A 529 4.87 -6.98 13.69
C GLY A 529 4.08 -7.25 14.97
N THR A 530 2.81 -6.84 14.97
CA THR A 530 1.84 -7.27 15.98
C THR A 530 0.78 -8.16 15.34
N ILE A 531 0.56 -9.33 15.94
CA ILE A 531 -0.55 -10.23 15.62
C ILE A 531 -1.54 -10.15 16.79
N ASP A 532 -2.74 -9.68 16.50
CA ASP A 532 -3.88 -9.60 17.42
C ASP A 532 -4.86 -10.74 17.10
N VAL A 533 -5.29 -11.48 18.12
CA VAL A 533 -6.31 -12.53 18.00
C VAL A 533 -7.43 -12.24 18.97
N VAL A 534 -8.65 -12.11 18.46
CA VAL A 534 -9.85 -11.80 19.25
C VAL A 534 -10.18 -12.92 20.23
N THR A 535 -10.86 -12.59 21.34
CA THR A 535 -11.32 -13.54 22.37
C THR A 535 -11.98 -14.78 21.76
N ASP A 536 -11.71 -15.95 22.34
CA ASP A 536 -12.26 -17.26 21.95
C ASP A 536 -11.93 -17.70 20.51
N LYS A 537 -11.03 -16.98 19.81
CA LYS A 537 -10.54 -17.35 18.48
C LYS A 537 -9.12 -17.87 18.53
N THR A 538 -8.80 -18.69 17.53
CA THR A 538 -7.46 -19.25 17.33
C THR A 538 -6.96 -18.96 15.93
N LEU A 539 -5.81 -18.30 15.83
CA LEU A 539 -5.05 -18.17 14.58
C LEU A 539 -3.88 -19.16 14.60
N THR A 540 -3.85 -20.10 13.65
CA THR A 540 -2.70 -20.98 13.46
C THR A 540 -1.86 -20.49 12.29
N VAL A 541 -0.57 -20.26 12.51
CA VAL A 541 0.41 -19.86 11.49
C VAL A 541 1.33 -21.05 11.22
N ALA A 542 1.05 -21.78 10.12
CA ALA A 542 1.87 -22.91 9.70
C ALA A 542 3.05 -22.51 8.81
N GLY A 543 3.00 -21.33 8.20
CA GLY A 543 4.13 -20.76 7.46
C GLY A 543 5.19 -20.15 8.37
N PRO A 544 6.41 -19.89 7.85
CA PRO A 544 7.48 -19.30 8.64
C PRO A 544 7.22 -17.82 8.92
N ILE A 545 7.61 -17.37 10.12
CA ILE A 545 7.78 -15.94 10.42
C ILE A 545 9.26 -15.60 10.32
N THR A 546 9.63 -14.62 9.49
CA THR A 546 11.02 -14.24 9.19
C THR A 546 11.23 -12.73 9.31
N GLY A 547 12.49 -12.28 9.23
CA GLY A 547 12.85 -10.86 9.20
C GLY A 547 13.51 -10.34 10.48
N PRO A 548 14.06 -9.11 10.46
CA PRO A 548 14.83 -8.55 11.57
C PRO A 548 13.95 -8.04 12.73
N GLY A 549 12.66 -7.83 12.49
CA GLY A 549 11.76 -7.20 13.46
C GLY A 549 11.38 -8.10 14.63
N ARG A 550 10.80 -7.48 15.66
CA ARG A 550 10.16 -8.19 16.79
C ARG A 550 8.79 -8.77 16.42
N LEU A 551 8.34 -9.77 17.16
CA LEU A 551 6.97 -10.28 17.11
C LEU A 551 6.24 -9.92 18.41
N THR A 552 5.05 -9.33 18.30
CA THR A 552 4.17 -9.09 19.44
C THR A 552 2.85 -9.85 19.25
N LYS A 553 2.52 -10.76 20.17
CA LYS A 553 1.18 -11.34 20.30
C LYS A 553 0.34 -10.44 21.20
N SER A 554 -0.84 -10.06 20.72
CA SER A 554 -1.85 -9.28 21.44
C SER A 554 -3.24 -9.89 21.25
N GLY A 555 -4.26 -9.29 21.88
CA GLY A 555 -5.60 -9.86 21.93
C GLY A 555 -5.68 -11.07 22.86
N SER A 556 -6.87 -11.31 23.40
CA SER A 556 -7.16 -12.37 24.39
C SER A 556 -7.21 -13.77 23.81
N GLY A 557 -7.31 -13.92 22.48
CA GLY A 557 -7.36 -15.22 21.82
C GLY A 557 -6.00 -15.94 21.75
N THR A 558 -5.95 -17.03 20.99
CA THR A 558 -4.79 -17.91 20.88
C THR A 558 -4.08 -17.74 19.54
N LEU A 559 -2.76 -17.53 19.57
CA LEU A 559 -1.90 -17.63 18.39
C LEU A 559 -1.08 -18.92 18.49
N VAL A 560 -1.20 -19.79 17.49
CA VAL A 560 -0.41 -21.02 17.38
C VAL A 560 0.66 -20.83 16.31
N LEU A 561 1.93 -20.93 16.69
CA LEU A 561 3.06 -21.00 15.75
C LEU A 561 3.42 -22.47 15.54
N SER A 562 2.91 -23.08 14.47
CA SER A 562 3.15 -24.49 14.15
C SER A 562 4.26 -24.67 13.10
N GLY A 563 4.59 -23.62 12.34
CA GLY A 563 5.74 -23.60 11.43
C GLY A 563 7.06 -23.22 12.11
N SER A 564 8.18 -23.46 11.43
CA SER A 564 9.50 -23.00 11.87
C SER A 564 9.71 -21.52 11.55
N SER A 565 9.95 -20.70 12.58
CA SER A 565 10.16 -19.25 12.47
C SER A 565 11.61 -18.87 12.82
N SER A 566 12.13 -17.83 12.16
CA SER A 566 13.55 -17.42 12.25
C SER A 566 13.75 -15.90 12.32
N TYR A 567 12.74 -15.15 12.77
CA TYR A 567 12.86 -13.72 12.96
C TYR A 567 13.87 -13.38 14.07
N ALA A 568 14.69 -12.35 13.85
CA ALA A 568 15.82 -12.03 14.73
C ALA A 568 15.41 -11.27 16.00
N GLY A 569 14.33 -10.47 15.94
CA GLY A 569 13.89 -9.64 17.06
C GLY A 569 13.26 -10.43 18.21
N THR A 570 12.96 -9.73 19.30
CA THR A 570 12.31 -10.31 20.49
C THR A 570 10.89 -10.78 20.21
N THR A 571 10.37 -11.64 21.09
CA THR A 571 8.95 -12.02 21.11
C THR A 571 8.32 -11.45 22.37
N THR A 572 7.18 -10.76 22.25
CA THR A 572 6.41 -10.28 23.41
C THR A 572 5.00 -10.85 23.36
N VAL A 573 4.60 -11.58 24.39
CA VAL A 573 3.23 -12.05 24.58
C VAL A 573 2.54 -11.06 25.51
N SER A 574 1.75 -10.16 24.94
CA SER A 574 1.11 -9.04 25.68
C SER A 574 -0.26 -9.37 26.24
N SER A 575 -0.97 -10.34 25.67
CA SER A 575 -2.27 -10.83 26.12
C SER A 575 -2.61 -12.16 25.43
N GLY A 576 -3.55 -12.89 26.02
CA GLY A 576 -4.02 -14.18 25.53
C GLY A 576 -2.91 -15.23 25.55
N THR A 577 -3.04 -16.22 24.66
CA THR A 577 -2.13 -17.37 24.63
C THR A 577 -1.28 -17.39 23.36
N LEU A 578 0.03 -17.60 23.50
CA LEU A 578 0.93 -18.00 22.43
C LEU A 578 1.26 -19.48 22.59
N VAL A 579 0.87 -20.33 21.65
CA VAL A 579 1.28 -21.74 21.59
C VAL A 579 2.41 -21.88 20.59
N VAL A 580 3.53 -22.48 20.99
CA VAL A 580 4.66 -22.75 20.10
C VAL A 580 4.79 -24.26 19.93
N SER A 581 4.21 -24.78 18.84
CA SER A 581 4.27 -26.21 18.47
C SER A 581 5.26 -26.49 17.33
N GLY A 582 5.71 -25.46 16.62
CA GLY A 582 6.85 -25.51 15.71
C GLY A 582 8.17 -25.24 16.43
N MET A 583 9.04 -24.44 15.80
CA MET A 583 10.33 -24.01 16.36
C MET A 583 10.50 -22.51 16.11
N VAL A 584 10.98 -21.76 17.09
CA VAL A 584 11.36 -20.34 16.94
C VAL A 584 12.85 -20.21 17.21
N THR A 585 13.65 -19.93 16.17
CA THR A 585 15.11 -19.81 16.28
C THR A 585 15.56 -18.37 16.56
N GLY A 586 16.86 -18.18 16.74
CA GLY A 586 17.48 -16.89 17.08
C GLY A 586 17.87 -16.80 18.55
N THR A 587 18.38 -15.65 18.96
CA THR A 587 18.96 -15.43 20.31
C THR A 587 18.22 -14.38 21.13
N ALA A 588 17.30 -13.63 20.51
CA ALA A 588 16.53 -12.62 21.21
C ALA A 588 15.51 -13.23 22.17
N ALA A 589 15.25 -12.54 23.27
CA ALA A 589 14.38 -13.04 24.33
C ALA A 589 12.91 -13.17 23.92
N VAL A 590 12.22 -14.10 24.59
CA VAL A 590 10.76 -14.21 24.65
C VAL A 590 10.32 -13.67 26.01
N SER A 591 9.42 -12.68 26.01
CA SER A 591 8.86 -12.07 27.22
C SER A 591 7.36 -12.32 27.28
N VAL A 592 6.92 -12.88 28.40
CA VAL A 592 5.50 -13.06 28.74
C VAL A 592 5.18 -12.08 29.86
N ILE A 593 4.24 -11.17 29.62
CA ILE A 593 3.87 -10.13 30.58
C ILE A 593 2.54 -10.46 31.27
N ALA A 594 2.12 -9.57 32.18
CA ALA A 594 0.94 -9.77 33.03
C ALA A 594 -0.32 -10.17 32.25
N GLY A 595 -0.96 -11.28 32.67
CA GLY A 595 -2.20 -11.79 32.09
C GLY A 595 -2.05 -12.53 30.75
N ALA A 596 -0.81 -12.78 30.30
CA ALA A 596 -0.53 -13.55 29.10
C ALA A 596 0.05 -14.93 29.41
N THR A 597 -0.14 -15.87 28.48
CA THR A 597 0.37 -17.24 28.60
C THR A 597 1.20 -17.63 27.38
N ILE A 598 2.34 -18.28 27.60
CA ILE A 598 3.01 -19.07 26.56
C ILE A 598 2.86 -20.56 26.86
N VAL A 599 2.53 -21.36 25.84
CA VAL A 599 2.53 -22.82 25.90
C VAL A 599 3.65 -23.34 25.02
N LEU A 600 4.62 -24.02 25.62
CA LEU A 600 5.64 -24.77 24.87
C LEU A 600 5.04 -26.13 24.52
N ALA A 601 4.92 -26.40 23.22
CA ALA A 601 4.23 -27.58 22.70
C ALA A 601 5.12 -28.46 21.81
N SER A 602 6.42 -28.20 21.77
CA SER A 602 7.43 -29.01 21.09
C SER A 602 8.75 -29.00 21.85
N GLY A 603 9.56 -30.07 21.72
CA GLY A 603 10.80 -30.20 22.50
C GLY A 603 11.81 -29.08 22.22
N ASN A 604 11.75 -28.48 21.02
CA ASN A 604 12.62 -27.38 20.60
C ASN A 604 11.84 -26.08 20.33
N ALA A 605 10.72 -25.85 21.02
CA ALA A 605 9.83 -24.72 20.77
C ALA A 605 10.57 -23.37 20.69
N LEU A 606 11.50 -23.12 21.63
CA LEU A 606 12.28 -21.87 21.69
C LEU A 606 13.73 -22.02 21.22
N ALA A 607 14.17 -23.20 20.83
CA ALA A 607 15.58 -23.48 20.53
C ALA A 607 16.52 -22.84 21.57
N THR A 608 17.38 -21.90 21.15
CA THR A 608 18.34 -21.19 22.03
C THR A 608 17.83 -19.84 22.54
N ARG A 609 16.53 -19.52 22.41
CA ARG A 609 15.97 -18.26 22.89
C ARG A 609 15.74 -18.29 24.39
N PRO A 610 16.12 -17.23 25.14
CA PRO A 610 15.82 -17.13 26.55
C PRO A 610 14.36 -16.73 26.78
N LEU A 611 13.74 -17.28 27.83
CA LEU A 611 12.37 -17.01 28.26
C LEU A 611 12.36 -16.20 29.55
N THR A 612 11.64 -15.09 29.56
CA THR A 612 11.37 -14.28 30.77
C THR A 612 9.86 -14.25 31.03
N VAL A 613 9.46 -14.67 32.23
CA VAL A 613 8.05 -14.65 32.65
C VAL A 613 7.89 -13.56 33.71
N SER A 614 7.34 -12.42 33.31
CA SER A 614 7.17 -11.26 34.20
C SER A 614 5.99 -11.48 35.15
N SER A 615 5.88 -10.64 36.18
CA SER A 615 4.77 -10.65 37.13
C SER A 615 3.40 -10.89 36.47
N PHE A 616 2.66 -11.88 36.98
CA PHE A 616 1.36 -12.35 36.48
C PHE A 616 1.35 -12.92 35.04
N GLY A 617 2.51 -13.12 34.41
CA GLY A 617 2.63 -13.93 33.19
C GLY A 617 2.75 -15.42 33.53
N THR A 618 2.41 -16.28 32.58
CA THR A 618 2.49 -17.74 32.75
C THR A 618 3.19 -18.42 31.58
N ALA A 619 4.10 -19.35 31.86
CA ALA A 619 4.63 -20.30 30.90
C ALA A 619 4.19 -21.71 31.29
N THR A 620 3.63 -22.47 30.38
CA THR A 620 3.22 -23.87 30.62
C THR A 620 3.78 -24.80 29.56
N LEU A 621 3.87 -26.08 29.89
CA LEU A 621 4.23 -27.13 28.94
C LEU A 621 3.00 -27.91 28.47
N SER A 622 3.05 -28.41 27.24
CA SER A 622 2.16 -29.49 26.83
C SER A 622 2.39 -30.73 27.70
N PRO A 623 1.38 -31.60 27.91
CA PRO A 623 1.53 -32.79 28.74
C PRO A 623 2.69 -33.69 28.30
N TYR A 624 3.45 -34.18 29.28
CA TYR A 624 4.62 -35.07 29.10
C TYR A 624 5.76 -34.47 28.27
N LEU A 625 5.74 -33.17 28.00
CA LEU A 625 6.74 -32.54 27.16
C LEU A 625 8.08 -32.45 27.89
N GLN A 626 9.13 -32.97 27.26
CA GLN A 626 10.51 -32.63 27.57
C GLN A 626 10.96 -31.56 26.58
N THR A 627 11.39 -30.39 27.08
CA THR A 627 11.78 -29.27 26.23
C THR A 627 13.07 -28.61 26.68
N THR A 628 13.76 -27.99 25.73
CA THR A 628 14.97 -27.22 25.97
C THR A 628 14.75 -25.75 25.65
N VAL A 629 15.23 -24.87 26.54
CA VAL A 629 15.22 -23.41 26.34
C VAL A 629 16.62 -22.83 26.51
N GLY A 630 16.94 -21.78 25.76
CA GLY A 630 18.25 -21.13 25.81
C GLY A 630 18.58 -20.46 27.15
N GLY A 631 17.53 -20.06 27.87
CA GLY A 631 17.61 -19.51 29.21
C GLY A 631 16.22 -19.31 29.82
N LEU A 632 16.17 -19.16 31.14
CA LEU A 632 14.93 -18.97 31.89
C LEU A 632 15.15 -17.95 32.99
N ASN A 633 14.32 -16.90 33.03
CA ASN A 633 14.23 -15.97 34.15
C ASN A 633 12.87 -16.13 34.83
N PRO A 634 12.74 -17.08 35.78
CA PRO A 634 11.48 -17.35 36.49
C PRO A 634 11.24 -16.34 37.63
N ASN A 635 12.27 -15.63 38.08
CA ASN A 635 12.20 -14.68 39.21
C ASN A 635 11.77 -13.26 38.80
N ALA A 636 11.39 -13.06 37.52
CA ALA A 636 10.77 -11.81 37.07
C ALA A 636 9.32 -11.63 37.59
N GLY A 637 8.85 -12.54 38.45
CA GLY A 637 7.59 -12.48 39.18
C GLY A 637 6.46 -13.32 38.57
N GLY A 638 6.69 -13.93 37.41
CA GLY A 638 5.71 -14.79 36.73
C GLY A 638 5.77 -16.25 37.17
N LEU A 639 4.89 -17.07 36.59
CA LEU A 639 4.76 -18.50 36.89
C LEU A 639 5.27 -19.35 35.72
N VAL A 640 6.14 -20.31 36.00
CA VAL A 640 6.53 -21.38 35.09
C VAL A 640 5.91 -22.67 35.61
N ASP A 641 4.92 -23.20 34.91
CA ASP A 641 4.24 -24.44 35.25
C ASP A 641 4.74 -25.58 34.35
N VAL A 642 5.51 -26.51 34.93
CA VAL A 642 6.03 -27.65 34.18
C VAL A 642 4.96 -28.71 33.93
N GLY A 643 3.77 -28.62 34.52
CA GLY A 643 2.73 -29.64 34.41
C GLY A 643 3.29 -31.01 34.81
N ASN A 644 3.21 -31.99 33.93
CA ASN A 644 3.89 -33.28 34.06
C ASN A 644 5.05 -33.45 33.06
N GLY A 645 5.68 -32.35 32.67
CA GLY A 645 6.80 -32.30 31.74
C GLY A 645 8.12 -31.97 32.43
N MET A 646 9.08 -31.56 31.61
CA MET A 646 10.47 -31.27 31.96
C MET A 646 11.00 -30.12 31.11
N VAL A 647 11.76 -29.21 31.73
CA VAL A 647 12.48 -28.13 31.06
C VAL A 647 13.97 -28.23 31.37
N THR A 648 14.79 -28.33 30.33
CA THR A 648 16.24 -28.12 30.43
C THR A 648 16.58 -26.69 29.97
N VAL A 649 17.24 -25.95 30.84
CA VAL A 649 17.68 -24.57 30.62
C VAL A 649 19.18 -24.58 30.33
N THR A 650 19.57 -24.27 29.10
CA THR A 650 20.96 -24.45 28.66
C THR A 650 21.92 -23.38 29.17
N SER A 651 21.43 -22.18 29.52
CA SER A 651 22.26 -21.09 30.03
C SER A 651 21.45 -20.03 30.78
N GLY A 652 22.11 -19.16 31.53
CA GLY A 652 21.50 -17.94 32.11
C GLY A 652 20.63 -18.14 33.35
N LEU A 653 20.33 -19.38 33.76
CA LEU A 653 19.73 -19.68 35.06
C LEU A 653 20.82 -20.20 36.00
N THR A 654 20.93 -19.60 37.18
CA THR A 654 21.83 -20.04 38.25
C THR A 654 21.09 -20.94 39.24
N VAL A 655 21.78 -21.84 39.94
CA VAL A 655 21.18 -22.71 40.98
C VAL A 655 20.42 -21.90 42.04
N GLU A 656 20.99 -20.79 42.53
CA GLU A 656 20.34 -19.90 43.51
C GLU A 656 18.98 -19.38 43.01
N ASN A 657 18.95 -18.81 41.80
CA ASN A 657 17.73 -18.34 41.18
C ASN A 657 16.72 -19.47 40.91
N MET A 658 17.17 -20.66 40.53
CA MET A 658 16.31 -21.82 40.32
C MET A 658 15.65 -22.27 41.62
N LEU A 659 16.42 -22.42 42.70
CA LEU A 659 15.90 -22.80 44.02
C LEU A 659 14.92 -21.76 44.53
N THR A 660 15.26 -20.46 44.43
CA THR A 660 14.34 -19.36 44.77
C THR A 660 12.99 -19.50 44.05
N ALA A 661 13.04 -19.84 42.75
CA ALA A 661 11.84 -20.03 41.96
C ALA A 661 11.05 -21.28 42.36
N ILE A 662 11.72 -22.41 42.61
CA ILE A 662 11.08 -23.65 43.05
C ILE A 662 10.42 -23.46 44.41
N THR A 663 11.12 -22.87 45.39
CA THR A 663 10.56 -22.60 46.73
C THR A 663 9.34 -21.68 46.65
N ALA A 664 9.35 -20.69 45.75
CA ALA A 664 8.19 -19.83 45.51
C ALA A 664 6.98 -20.60 44.95
N GLY A 665 7.20 -21.55 44.03
CA GLY A 665 6.14 -22.41 43.50
C GLY A 665 5.66 -23.49 44.49
N TYR A 666 6.58 -24.02 45.31
CA TYR A 666 6.36 -25.06 46.31
C TYR A 666 5.25 -24.70 47.30
N ASN A 667 5.21 -23.45 47.77
CA ASN A 667 4.20 -22.91 48.69
C ASN A 667 3.85 -23.89 49.84
N GLY A 668 4.88 -24.35 50.56
CA GLY A 668 4.74 -25.29 51.67
C GLY A 668 4.28 -26.70 51.27
N GLY A 669 4.67 -27.19 50.09
CA GLY A 669 4.35 -28.54 49.61
C GLY A 669 3.07 -28.68 48.80
N THR A 670 2.33 -27.57 48.62
CA THR A 670 1.04 -27.59 47.91
C THR A 670 1.17 -27.38 46.41
N TRP A 671 2.31 -26.84 45.93
CA TRP A 671 2.53 -26.49 44.52
C TRP A 671 1.53 -25.46 43.98
N THR A 672 0.94 -24.66 44.87
CA THR A 672 -0.04 -23.62 44.53
C THR A 672 0.57 -22.22 44.44
N GLY A 673 1.90 -22.11 44.42
CA GLY A 673 2.59 -20.83 44.31
C GLY A 673 2.17 -20.06 43.04
N THR A 674 2.00 -18.74 43.18
CA THR A 674 1.56 -17.86 42.09
C THR A 674 2.71 -17.28 41.26
N SER A 675 3.95 -17.61 41.61
CA SER A 675 5.18 -17.20 40.93
C SER A 675 6.27 -18.26 41.08
N GLY A 676 7.33 -18.16 40.28
CA GLY A 676 8.44 -19.11 40.31
C GLY A 676 8.18 -20.32 39.44
N ILE A 677 8.69 -21.50 39.83
CA ILE A 677 8.53 -22.76 39.11
C ILE A 677 7.61 -23.67 39.91
N THR A 678 6.50 -24.09 39.32
CA THR A 678 5.52 -25.00 39.92
C THR A 678 5.18 -26.16 38.99
N SER A 679 4.37 -27.09 39.48
CA SER A 679 3.67 -28.10 38.70
C SER A 679 2.21 -28.15 39.12
N SER A 680 1.31 -27.75 38.23
CA SER A 680 -0.13 -27.91 38.44
C SER A 680 -0.55 -29.37 38.58
N THR A 681 0.14 -30.29 37.89
CA THR A 681 -0.09 -31.73 38.07
C THR A 681 0.36 -32.22 39.45
N ALA A 682 1.52 -31.77 39.95
CA ALA A 682 1.98 -32.12 41.29
C ALA A 682 1.05 -31.57 42.37
N ALA A 683 0.48 -30.36 42.18
CA ALA A 683 -0.53 -29.82 43.09
C ALA A 683 -1.76 -30.74 43.18
N VAL A 684 -2.26 -31.22 42.04
CA VAL A 684 -3.42 -32.13 41.99
C VAL A 684 -3.08 -33.49 42.60
N ASP A 685 -1.94 -34.08 42.25
CA ASP A 685 -1.54 -35.39 42.75
C ASP A 685 -1.27 -35.39 44.26
N SER A 686 -0.57 -34.35 44.75
CA SER A 686 -0.30 -34.19 46.20
C SER A 686 -1.59 -33.96 46.98
N ALA A 687 -2.54 -33.20 46.46
CA ALA A 687 -3.86 -33.06 47.07
C ALA A 687 -4.67 -34.37 47.08
N ALA A 688 -4.39 -35.28 46.14
CA ALA A 688 -4.98 -36.61 46.07
C ALA A 688 -4.24 -37.67 46.91
N GLY A 689 -3.26 -37.29 47.73
CA GLY A 689 -2.49 -38.21 48.57
C GLY A 689 -1.40 -38.98 47.82
N SER A 690 -1.02 -38.54 46.62
CA SER A 690 0.12 -39.06 45.86
C SER A 690 1.23 -38.01 45.85
N PRO A 691 2.20 -38.06 46.78
CA PRO A 691 3.23 -37.03 46.88
C PRO A 691 3.99 -36.84 45.56
N ARG A 692 3.94 -35.62 45.03
CA ARG A 692 4.66 -35.20 43.82
C ARG A 692 5.33 -33.86 44.05
N ALA A 693 6.36 -33.60 43.27
CA ALA A 693 7.26 -32.48 43.44
C ALA A 693 7.75 -31.92 42.08
N VAL A 694 8.50 -30.82 42.16
CA VAL A 694 9.32 -30.32 41.04
C VAL A 694 10.78 -30.64 41.35
N GLY A 695 11.28 -31.72 40.78
CA GLY A 695 12.68 -32.08 40.93
C GLY A 695 13.60 -31.19 40.09
N TRP A 696 14.89 -31.14 40.45
CA TRP A 696 15.88 -30.36 39.71
C TRP A 696 17.25 -31.05 39.62
N LEU A 697 18.00 -30.72 38.57
CA LEU A 697 19.37 -31.20 38.35
C LEU A 697 20.28 -30.07 37.88
N ASP A 698 21.50 -30.06 38.40
CA ASP A 698 22.65 -29.46 37.74
C ASP A 698 23.35 -30.54 36.91
N ASN A 699 23.35 -30.38 35.59
CA ASN A 699 23.87 -31.40 34.68
C ASN A 699 25.41 -31.35 34.58
N GLY A 700 26.07 -30.40 35.25
CA GLY A 700 27.53 -30.26 35.29
C GLY A 700 28.17 -29.64 34.04
N ASP A 701 27.37 -29.32 33.02
CA ASP A 701 27.79 -28.62 31.80
C ASP A 701 27.34 -27.14 31.77
N GLY A 702 26.79 -26.65 32.90
CA GLY A 702 26.22 -25.32 33.04
C GLY A 702 24.72 -25.24 32.70
N SER A 703 24.10 -26.35 32.26
CA SER A 703 22.65 -26.45 32.11
C SER A 703 21.98 -26.96 33.38
N LEU A 704 20.74 -26.49 33.60
CA LEU A 704 19.90 -26.88 34.73
C LEU A 704 18.60 -27.50 34.21
N THR A 705 18.15 -28.58 34.83
CA THR A 705 16.88 -29.23 34.49
C THR A 705 15.90 -29.08 35.65
N VAL A 706 14.63 -28.79 35.34
CA VAL A 706 13.49 -28.86 36.27
C VAL A 706 12.40 -29.74 35.68
N ALA A 707 11.80 -30.61 36.49
CA ALA A 707 10.79 -31.55 36.00
C ALA A 707 9.73 -31.85 37.04
N TYR A 708 8.54 -32.24 36.58
CA TYR A 708 7.63 -33.01 37.42
C TYR A 708 8.34 -34.29 37.88
N ALA A 709 8.35 -34.50 39.19
CA ALA A 709 9.05 -35.61 39.81
C ALA A 709 8.27 -36.17 41.00
N ALA A 710 8.65 -37.36 41.47
CA ALA A 710 8.29 -37.84 42.79
C ALA A 710 9.47 -37.63 43.76
N PRO A 711 9.21 -37.35 45.06
CA PRO A 711 10.26 -37.46 46.07
C PRO A 711 10.95 -38.83 45.98
N GLY A 712 12.27 -38.84 45.79
CA GLY A 712 13.03 -40.05 45.54
C GLY A 712 13.43 -40.33 44.10
N ASP A 713 12.92 -39.60 43.11
CA ASP A 713 13.45 -39.64 41.75
C ASP A 713 14.59 -38.61 41.64
N THR A 714 15.81 -39.06 41.94
CA THR A 714 16.99 -38.19 42.05
C THR A 714 17.62 -37.85 40.70
N ASN A 715 17.28 -38.59 39.64
CA ASN A 715 17.86 -38.45 38.31
C ASN A 715 16.85 -37.92 37.26
N LEU A 716 15.61 -37.68 37.67
CA LEU A 716 14.48 -37.16 36.88
C LEU A 716 14.11 -38.05 35.68
N ASP A 717 14.29 -39.38 35.77
CA ASP A 717 13.92 -40.32 34.72
C ASP A 717 12.47 -40.82 34.80
N TRP A 718 11.71 -40.29 35.75
CA TRP A 718 10.33 -40.65 36.09
C TRP A 718 10.17 -42.07 36.64
N SER A 719 11.25 -42.66 37.17
CA SER A 719 11.24 -43.87 37.98
C SER A 719 11.88 -43.57 39.34
N VAL A 720 11.55 -44.37 40.35
CA VAL A 720 12.26 -44.34 41.64
C VAL A 720 12.86 -45.73 41.81
N ASP A 721 14.17 -45.88 41.66
CA ASP A 721 14.82 -47.19 41.69
C ASP A 721 16.11 -47.24 42.53
N ILE A 722 16.90 -48.30 42.33
CA ILE A 722 18.14 -48.50 43.09
C ILE A 722 19.21 -47.46 42.76
N LEU A 723 19.20 -46.90 41.54
CA LEU A 723 20.10 -45.83 41.14
C LEU A 723 19.80 -44.55 41.91
N ASP A 724 18.51 -44.28 42.19
CA ASP A 724 18.13 -43.14 43.01
C ASP A 724 18.50 -43.30 44.47
N THR A 725 18.19 -44.49 45.00
CA THR A 725 18.52 -44.82 46.39
C THR A 725 20.03 -44.77 46.61
N ALA A 726 20.82 -45.15 45.59
CA ALA A 726 22.26 -45.01 45.63
C ALA A 726 22.70 -43.54 45.69
N ASN A 727 22.09 -42.63 44.93
CA ASN A 727 22.44 -41.20 45.03
C ASN A 727 22.09 -40.63 46.42
N PHE A 728 20.94 -41.00 46.98
CA PHE A 728 20.50 -40.61 48.32
C PHE A 728 21.42 -41.13 49.44
N LEU A 729 21.85 -42.39 49.38
CA LEU A 729 22.63 -43.04 50.45
C LEU A 729 24.14 -42.92 50.28
N ALA A 730 24.67 -42.84 49.06
CA ALA A 730 26.11 -42.97 48.79
C ALA A 730 26.89 -41.65 48.89
N LEU A 731 26.22 -40.53 49.17
CA LEU A 731 26.84 -39.21 49.17
C LEU A 731 27.18 -38.69 50.57
N ASP A 732 27.06 -39.52 51.60
CA ASP A 732 27.44 -39.22 53.01
C ASP A 732 26.79 -37.93 53.58
N LYS A 733 25.64 -37.51 53.06
CA LYS A 733 24.96 -36.27 53.49
C LYS A 733 23.79 -36.48 54.47
N PHE A 734 23.25 -37.69 54.53
CA PHE A 734 22.10 -38.02 55.38
C PHE A 734 22.37 -37.72 56.86
N ASP A 735 21.53 -36.89 57.48
CA ASP A 735 21.57 -36.49 58.89
C ASP A 735 22.91 -35.86 59.32
N THR A 736 23.64 -35.26 58.37
CA THR A 736 24.93 -34.60 58.65
C THR A 736 24.83 -33.09 58.83
N GLY A 737 23.73 -32.47 58.40
CA GLY A 737 23.56 -31.02 58.31
C GLY A 737 24.39 -30.36 57.19
N SER A 738 25.02 -31.14 56.31
CA SER A 738 25.74 -30.62 55.16
C SER A 738 24.77 -30.17 54.06
N PRO A 739 25.10 -29.09 53.30
CA PRO A 739 24.26 -28.65 52.19
C PRO A 739 24.04 -29.76 51.17
N ALA A 740 22.79 -29.95 50.74
CA ALA A 740 22.38 -30.99 49.82
C ALA A 740 21.58 -30.44 48.62
N THR A 741 21.52 -31.25 47.58
CA THR A 741 20.75 -30.99 46.36
C THR A 741 19.65 -32.04 46.20
N TRP A 742 18.72 -31.82 45.26
CA TRP A 742 17.71 -32.81 44.92
C TRP A 742 18.29 -34.17 44.55
N ARG A 743 19.40 -34.18 43.77
CA ARG A 743 20.12 -35.41 43.41
C ARG A 743 20.67 -36.13 44.63
N GLU A 744 21.00 -35.40 45.68
CA GLU A 744 21.57 -35.92 46.92
C GLU A 744 20.52 -36.30 47.96
N GLY A 745 19.25 -35.94 47.75
CA GLY A 745 18.15 -36.34 48.64
C GLY A 745 17.31 -35.23 49.24
N ASP A 746 17.60 -33.96 48.99
CA ASP A 746 16.81 -32.84 49.53
C ASP A 746 15.50 -32.72 48.73
N PHE A 747 14.43 -33.36 49.22
CA PHE A 747 13.13 -33.41 48.54
C PHE A 747 12.14 -32.35 49.04
N ASN A 748 12.45 -31.70 50.17
CA ASN A 748 11.63 -30.67 50.79
C ASN A 748 12.18 -29.23 50.60
N TYR A 749 13.37 -29.10 49.99
CA TYR A 749 14.08 -27.86 49.68
C TYR A 749 14.55 -27.07 50.92
N ASP A 750 14.82 -27.73 52.04
CA ASP A 750 15.36 -27.10 53.25
C ASP A 750 16.90 -26.98 53.24
N GLY A 751 17.54 -27.53 52.21
CA GLY A 751 18.97 -27.43 51.95
C GLY A 751 19.82 -28.50 52.63
N ILE A 752 19.23 -29.44 53.37
CA ILE A 752 19.93 -30.59 53.97
C ILE A 752 19.22 -31.89 53.58
N VAL A 753 19.81 -33.04 53.94
CA VAL A 753 19.12 -34.33 53.85
C VAL A 753 18.94 -34.88 55.24
N ASP A 754 17.69 -35.08 55.67
CA ASP A 754 17.38 -35.60 56.99
C ASP A 754 16.26 -36.66 56.98
N ILE A 755 15.73 -36.98 58.16
CA ILE A 755 14.68 -37.98 58.33
C ILE A 755 13.37 -37.59 57.63
N PHE A 756 13.09 -36.30 57.42
CA PHE A 756 11.91 -35.85 56.70
C PHE A 756 12.03 -36.12 55.20
N ASP A 757 13.23 -36.05 54.62
CA ASP A 757 13.47 -36.46 53.23
C ASP A 757 13.34 -37.97 53.05
N ALA A 758 13.91 -38.74 53.97
CA ALA A 758 13.73 -40.20 53.98
C ALA A 758 12.24 -40.57 54.11
N ALA A 759 11.49 -39.86 54.95
CA ALA A 759 10.06 -40.05 55.08
C ALA A 759 9.34 -39.71 53.77
N ALA A 760 9.72 -38.61 53.10
CA ALA A 760 9.16 -38.22 51.80
C ALA A 760 9.42 -39.32 50.75
N PHE A 761 10.64 -39.81 50.63
CA PHE A 761 11.03 -40.92 49.76
C PHE A 761 10.15 -42.17 50.00
N VAL A 762 10.09 -42.66 51.23
CA VAL A 762 9.36 -43.90 51.58
C VAL A 762 7.85 -43.71 51.39
N SER A 763 7.32 -42.53 51.71
CA SER A 763 5.88 -42.24 51.63
C SER A 763 5.32 -42.27 50.21
N THR A 764 6.17 -42.17 49.18
CA THR A 764 5.72 -42.24 47.78
C THR A 764 5.22 -43.63 47.39
N GLY A 765 5.77 -44.69 47.99
CA GLY A 765 5.52 -46.08 47.59
C GLY A 765 5.97 -46.42 46.16
N LEU A 766 6.85 -45.61 45.56
CA LEU A 766 7.26 -45.74 44.15
C LEU A 766 8.56 -46.52 43.93
N PHE A 767 9.27 -46.92 44.99
CA PHE A 767 10.52 -47.66 44.85
C PHE A 767 10.32 -48.94 44.04
N ASN A 768 11.02 -49.02 42.90
CA ASN A 768 10.96 -50.07 41.92
C ASN A 768 9.54 -50.35 41.37
N ALA A 769 8.66 -49.34 41.37
CA ALA A 769 7.29 -49.43 40.85
C ALA A 769 7.19 -49.19 39.32
N GLY A 770 8.31 -48.86 38.67
CA GLY A 770 8.37 -48.47 37.27
C GLY A 770 8.03 -46.99 37.06
N ASN A 771 7.85 -46.60 35.80
CA ASN A 771 7.64 -45.20 35.44
C ASN A 771 6.29 -44.67 35.98
N TYR A 772 6.34 -43.65 36.81
CA TYR A 772 5.16 -43.07 37.47
C TYR A 772 4.50 -41.92 36.67
N ASN A 773 5.16 -41.43 35.62
CA ASN A 773 4.68 -40.36 34.74
C ASN A 773 4.40 -40.89 33.32
N THR A 774 3.36 -41.71 33.19
CA THR A 774 2.95 -42.30 31.92
C THR A 774 1.75 -41.57 31.29
N PRO A 775 1.67 -41.46 29.95
CA PRO A 775 0.45 -41.09 29.25
C PRO A 775 -0.73 -41.95 29.71
N SER A 776 -1.89 -41.33 29.98
CA SER A 776 -3.08 -42.06 30.46
C SER A 776 -3.37 -43.29 29.60
N GLY A 777 -3.23 -44.47 30.22
CA GLY A 777 -3.27 -45.78 29.58
C GLY A 777 -2.38 -46.84 30.26
N SER A 778 -1.43 -46.42 31.11
CA SER A 778 -0.49 -47.34 31.80
C SER A 778 -0.37 -47.04 33.30
N ARG A 779 -1.48 -46.87 34.02
CA ARG A 779 -1.48 -46.95 35.48
C ARG A 779 -1.73 -48.40 35.90
N VAL A 780 -0.67 -49.14 36.25
CA VAL A 780 -0.85 -50.34 37.08
C VAL A 780 -1.19 -49.83 38.48
N ALA A 781 -2.40 -50.12 38.96
CA ALA A 781 -2.80 -49.76 40.31
C ALA A 781 -1.87 -50.47 41.31
N VAL A 782 -1.00 -49.71 41.98
CA VAL A 782 -0.30 -50.19 43.17
C VAL A 782 -1.30 -50.09 44.32
N ALA A 783 -1.68 -51.23 44.88
CA ALA A 783 -2.52 -51.27 46.08
C ALA A 783 -1.76 -50.69 47.28
N PRO A 784 -2.43 -50.06 48.26
CA PRO A 784 -1.77 -49.45 49.40
C PRO A 784 -1.02 -50.49 50.22
N VAL A 785 0.27 -50.25 50.50
CA VAL A 785 1.03 -51.02 51.48
C VAL A 785 0.64 -50.51 52.87
N GLY A 786 -0.28 -51.21 53.54
CA GLY A 786 -0.79 -50.75 54.82
C GLY A 786 -1.80 -51.67 55.51
N SER A 787 -1.41 -52.90 55.81
CA SER A 787 -1.88 -53.56 57.04
C SER A 787 -0.81 -54.53 57.52
N VAL A 788 -0.15 -54.17 58.62
CA VAL A 788 0.68 -55.09 59.40
C VAL A 788 -0.17 -56.32 59.72
N ALA A 789 0.26 -57.48 59.23
CA ALA A 789 -0.35 -58.74 59.61
C ALA A 789 -0.21 -58.90 61.13
N ALA A 790 -1.33 -59.03 61.83
CA ALA A 790 -1.32 -59.40 63.23
C ALA A 790 -0.54 -60.72 63.38
N VAL A 791 0.51 -60.67 64.19
CA VAL A 791 1.27 -61.83 64.64
C VAL A 791 0.29 -62.77 65.35
N PRO A 792 0.12 -64.03 64.92
CA PRO A 792 -0.72 -64.98 65.64
C PRO A 792 -0.07 -65.33 66.98
N GLU A 793 -0.75 -65.03 68.09
CA GLU A 793 -0.37 -65.58 69.39
C GLU A 793 -0.62 -67.10 69.42
N PRO A 794 0.26 -67.90 70.04
CA PRO A 794 0.03 -69.32 70.21
C PRO A 794 -0.77 -69.57 71.49
N SER A 795 -1.96 -70.14 71.39
CA SER A 795 -2.50 -70.98 72.47
C SER A 795 -3.56 -71.97 71.98
N THR A 796 -3.15 -73.23 72.01
CA THR A 796 -3.91 -74.39 72.51
C THR A 796 -5.35 -74.12 72.93
N TRP A 797 -6.34 -74.69 72.22
CA TRP A 797 -7.55 -75.37 72.72
C TRP A 797 -8.41 -75.79 71.51
N ALA A 798 -8.34 -77.07 71.11
CA ALA A 798 -9.41 -77.86 70.42
C ALA A 798 -8.84 -79.07 69.66
N LEU A 799 -8.00 -79.87 70.32
CA LEU A 799 -8.07 -81.32 70.16
C LEU A 799 -8.97 -81.80 71.31
N LEU A 800 -9.95 -82.65 70.97
CA LEU A 800 -10.91 -83.38 71.81
C LEU A 800 -12.36 -82.84 71.87
N ALA A 801 -13.29 -83.76 71.55
CA ALA A 801 -14.76 -83.71 71.55
C ALA A 801 -15.40 -82.98 70.35
N ALA A 802 -16.29 -83.57 69.54
CA ALA A 802 -16.96 -84.87 69.50
C ALA A 802 -17.46 -85.03 68.04
N ALA A 803 -17.23 -86.13 67.34
CA ALA A 803 -17.98 -87.39 67.46
C ALA A 803 -19.50 -87.19 67.50
N CYS A 804 -20.18 -87.78 66.49
CA CYS A 804 -21.62 -87.96 66.32
C CYS A 804 -22.39 -86.69 65.87
N GLY A 805 -23.19 -86.69 64.81
CA GLY A 805 -23.67 -87.69 63.86
C GLY A 805 -24.36 -86.89 62.75
N GLY A 806 -24.29 -87.27 61.49
CA GLY A 806 -24.94 -88.48 61.01
C GLY A 806 -26.11 -88.05 60.14
N ALA A 807 -25.96 -88.28 58.83
CA ALA A 807 -27.00 -88.55 57.84
C ALA A 807 -28.27 -87.68 57.81
N VAL A 808 -28.66 -87.23 56.60
CA VAL A 808 -29.88 -87.69 55.91
C VAL A 808 -30.24 -86.72 54.77
N ALA A 809 -30.44 -87.34 53.59
CA ALA A 809 -31.28 -86.93 52.45
C ALA A 809 -30.92 -85.62 51.71
N ALA A 810 -30.46 -85.66 50.46
CA ALA A 810 -31.15 -86.16 49.27
C ALA A 810 -32.54 -85.53 49.01
N CYS A 811 -32.68 -84.97 47.81
CA CYS A 811 -33.92 -84.71 47.08
C CYS A 811 -34.82 -83.56 47.58
N ARG A 812 -34.83 -82.48 46.79
CA ARG A 812 -35.98 -81.76 46.19
C ARG A 812 -35.50 -80.35 45.86
N GLY A 813 -35.71 -79.76 44.70
CA GLY A 813 -36.54 -80.11 43.56
C GLY A 813 -36.70 -78.82 42.75
N ARG A 814 -36.32 -78.91 41.47
CA ARG A 814 -36.84 -78.18 40.29
C ARG A 814 -37.99 -77.17 40.49
N ARG A 815 -37.90 -76.12 39.65
CA ARG A 815 -38.97 -75.29 39.03
C ARG A 815 -39.57 -74.22 39.96
N ARG A 816 -39.97 -73.03 39.52
CA ARG A 816 -40.23 -72.43 38.18
C ARG A 816 -40.45 -70.91 38.37
N GLY A 817 -40.32 -70.12 37.31
CA GLY A 817 -40.66 -68.70 37.26
C GLY A 817 -39.84 -68.03 36.18
#